data_AF-Q12VT2-F1
#
_entry.id   AF-Q12VT2-F1
#
_cell.length_a   1.000
_cell.length_b   1.000
_cell.length_c   1.000
_cell.angle_alpha   90.00
_cell.angle_beta   90.00
_cell.angle_gamma   90.00
#
_symmetry.space_group_name_H-M   'P 1'
#
loop_
_entity.id
_entity.type
_entity.pdbx_description
1 polymer ?
#
loop_
_entity_poly.entity_id
_entity_poly.type
_entity_poly.pdbx_seq_one_letter_code
_entity_poly.pdbx_strand_id
1 'polypeptide(L)'
;MIDFKLIRITLFNFACYYGENTLDFTTKTDKNIFLFNVPNGSGKTTLFHAIKWGFYGESIEYFKDSDKISIKDFLNDRLDPSKDMCFVEITFEYGNKTYTLKRKYQPGVKKTSELSLSKGQDDILDVDEAQEMLNHINPQNFADFFMFDGEQLSRFMTAQKNIEQNYRDSILQLLGLKQIQILKDDLSKLEKRYDNELTQQKSTNKDVETKKKVINRLNKDINNEDVKIEKHNESIEQNDNYIEKLEEQRTRYAKLPKVMEDLDKINKDIRKQDKRSSDIESKLSSSSTNFFIKFIERDLKRYIDENNNKIRDLQDICGLSDMQADTQSAKEDILKKSIPKCEVCGHKLSDSEISKLKDEQERISESLKLFEKNKNERDNLKDENQQFMSSLRLLDGCDFGLEMDNLDELKNKIHNLEKAKKDLDKESQREEYGDLAKINREISSLQIQNTKNEDKIKIAKYNIKSSKREKEDITRDIKRLGHDDTNTVRITRNIDYLSKLIRLLDEALEIGTESKRHQILKKSNELFNEITNKPDEYSGIGFEDEESYAFIIKTKDNSPVKNPSRGEKQVLAMSFLLGLNQYTGRNNVILMDTPVASLDDVHSAGIGSALANLNNQVIFLAQPQELAGDIYKNMKPSVVKEFTVERNEYKSSFKEV
;
A
#
# COMPACT_ATOMS: atom_id res chain seq x y z
N MET A 1 29.82 -17.20 23.24
CA MET A 1 29.27 -16.48 22.09
C MET A 1 30.27 -16.61 20.96
N ILE A 2 29.79 -16.93 19.77
CA ILE A 2 30.65 -16.95 18.57
C ILE A 2 30.56 -15.54 18.01
N ASP A 3 31.59 -14.73 18.26
CA ASP A 3 31.62 -13.35 17.82
C ASP A 3 32.25 -13.26 16.44
N PHE A 4 31.52 -12.68 15.48
CA PHE A 4 32.01 -12.34 14.17
C PHE A 4 32.21 -10.82 14.10
N LYS A 5 33.43 -10.37 13.82
CA LYS A 5 33.75 -8.94 13.74
C LYS A 5 34.51 -8.63 12.46
N LEU A 6 34.03 -7.66 11.71
CA LEU A 6 34.75 -7.10 10.58
C LEU A 6 35.90 -6.23 11.10
N ILE A 7 37.11 -6.49 10.63
CA ILE A 7 38.33 -5.75 11.01
C ILE A 7 38.70 -4.75 9.92
N ARG A 8 38.75 -5.20 8.66
CA ARG A 8 39.25 -4.38 7.55
C ARG A 8 38.64 -4.82 6.23
N ILE A 9 38.44 -3.86 5.33
CA ILE A 9 38.10 -4.13 3.93
C ILE A 9 39.03 -3.34 3.03
N THR A 10 39.57 -4.00 2.01
CA THR A 10 40.36 -3.38 0.94
C THR A 10 39.68 -3.65 -0.40
N LEU A 11 39.36 -2.58 -1.12
CA LEU A 11 38.80 -2.58 -2.47
C LEU A 11 39.86 -2.14 -3.46
N PHE A 12 40.00 -2.89 -4.55
CA PHE A 12 40.91 -2.53 -5.64
C PHE A 12 40.16 -2.52 -6.98
N ASN A 13 40.13 -1.36 -7.62
CA ASN A 13 39.46 -1.12 -8.91
C ASN A 13 37.99 -1.61 -8.96
N PHE A 14 37.24 -1.41 -7.89
CA PHE A 14 35.87 -1.88 -7.75
C PHE A 14 34.89 -0.70 -7.97
N ALA A 15 34.20 -0.67 -9.11
CA ALA A 15 33.26 0.36 -9.54
C ALA A 15 33.84 1.77 -9.33
N CYS A 16 33.31 2.61 -8.42
CA CYS A 16 33.83 3.96 -8.20
C CYS A 16 35.16 4.02 -7.41
N TYR A 17 35.62 2.91 -6.83
CA TYR A 17 36.87 2.82 -6.06
C TYR A 17 38.04 2.45 -6.98
N TYR A 18 38.77 3.46 -7.47
CA TYR A 18 39.97 3.25 -8.27
C TYR A 18 41.23 3.10 -7.41
N GLY A 19 42.13 2.18 -7.80
CA GLY A 19 43.30 1.80 -7.02
C GLY A 19 42.94 1.15 -5.68
N GLU A 20 43.89 1.10 -4.76
CA GLU A 20 43.69 0.54 -3.42
C GLU A 20 42.91 1.51 -2.52
N ASN A 21 41.86 1.00 -1.88
CA ASN A 21 40.99 1.73 -0.95
C ASN A 21 40.73 0.85 0.27
N THR A 22 41.24 1.24 1.43
CA THR A 22 41.15 0.44 2.66
C THR A 22 40.33 1.15 3.73
N LEU A 23 39.42 0.42 4.36
CA LEU A 23 38.58 0.85 5.48
C LEU A 23 38.88 0.00 6.70
N ASP A 24 39.04 0.66 7.84
CA ASP A 24 39.35 0.04 9.12
C ASP A 24 38.14 0.10 10.07
N PHE A 25 37.67 -1.07 10.45
CA PHE A 25 36.50 -1.31 11.31
C PHE A 25 36.90 -1.79 12.72
N THR A 26 38.14 -1.57 13.14
CA THR A 26 38.56 -1.89 14.52
C THR A 26 37.95 -0.94 15.55
N THR A 27 37.59 -1.48 16.71
CA THR A 27 37.13 -0.73 17.90
C THR A 27 37.93 -1.14 19.12
N LYS A 28 38.20 -0.18 20.02
CA LYS A 28 38.81 -0.42 21.35
C LYS A 28 37.83 -0.11 22.50
N THR A 29 36.57 0.15 22.16
CA THR A 29 35.51 0.60 23.08
C THR A 29 34.33 -0.34 22.99
N ASP A 30 33.41 -0.28 23.95
CA ASP A 30 32.16 -1.04 23.95
C ASP A 30 31.11 -0.52 22.95
N LYS A 31 31.47 0.50 22.16
CA LYS A 31 30.65 1.06 21.08
C LYS A 31 30.65 0.14 19.86
N ASN A 32 29.57 0.19 19.08
CA ASN A 32 29.30 -0.80 18.04
C ASN A 32 28.99 -0.23 16.63
N ILE A 33 28.72 1.07 16.48
CA ILE A 33 28.29 1.67 15.20
C ILE A 33 29.46 2.30 14.43
N PHE A 34 29.63 1.91 13.17
CA PHE A 34 30.47 2.56 12.17
C PHE A 34 29.56 3.33 11.21
N LEU A 35 29.57 4.65 11.34
CA LEU A 35 28.63 5.54 10.66
C LEU A 35 29.26 6.11 9.39
N PHE A 36 28.57 5.98 8.25
CA PHE A 36 28.97 6.65 7.00
C PHE A 36 27.94 7.73 6.70
N ASN A 37 28.38 8.99 6.71
CA ASN A 37 27.59 10.16 6.38
C ASN A 37 27.99 10.65 4.99
N VAL A 38 27.33 10.12 3.96
CA VAL A 38 27.83 10.16 2.58
C VAL A 38 26.72 10.56 1.61
N PRO A 39 26.90 11.60 0.77
CA PRO A 39 25.91 11.99 -0.24
C PRO A 39 25.64 10.91 -1.30
N ASN A 40 24.49 10.98 -1.96
CA ASN A 40 24.17 10.08 -3.07
C ASN A 40 25.19 10.15 -4.22
N GLY A 41 25.36 9.01 -4.90
CA GLY A 41 26.30 8.89 -6.02
C GLY A 41 27.78 8.90 -5.62
N SER A 42 28.09 8.74 -4.33
CA SER A 42 29.46 8.78 -3.79
C SER A 42 30.12 7.40 -3.65
N GLY A 43 29.38 6.30 -3.89
CA GLY A 43 29.89 4.93 -3.77
C GLY A 43 29.39 4.14 -2.56
N LYS A 44 28.40 4.67 -1.83
CA LYS A 44 27.80 4.05 -0.64
C LYS A 44 27.25 2.64 -0.92
N THR A 45 26.30 2.54 -1.85
CA THR A 45 25.73 1.26 -2.33
C THR A 45 26.79 0.38 -3.00
N THR A 46 27.82 0.98 -3.60
CA THR A 46 28.97 0.23 -4.13
C THR A 46 29.75 -0.46 -3.02
N LEU A 47 30.01 0.22 -1.89
CA LEU A 47 30.64 -0.39 -0.73
C LEU A 47 29.76 -1.53 -0.21
N PHE A 48 28.46 -1.28 -0.03
CA PHE A 48 27.49 -2.30 0.39
C PHE A 48 27.60 -3.58 -0.45
N HIS A 49 27.55 -3.45 -1.77
CA HIS A 49 27.68 -4.59 -2.69
C HIS A 49 29.07 -5.21 -2.68
N ALA A 50 30.13 -4.43 -2.48
CA ALA A 50 31.48 -4.97 -2.39
C ALA A 50 31.63 -5.89 -1.18
N ILE A 51 31.10 -5.51 -0.01
CA ILE A 51 31.10 -6.37 1.19
C ILE A 51 30.32 -7.65 0.93
N LYS A 52 29.09 -7.54 0.39
CA LYS A 52 28.26 -8.72 0.04
C LYS A 52 28.99 -9.62 -0.96
N TRP A 53 29.56 -9.06 -2.02
CA TRP A 53 30.29 -9.82 -3.03
C TRP A 53 31.54 -10.49 -2.47
N GLY A 54 32.26 -9.84 -1.56
CA GLY A 54 33.39 -10.46 -0.87
C GLY A 54 33.00 -11.75 -0.15
N PHE A 55 31.88 -11.78 0.57
CA PHE A 55 31.40 -12.99 1.25
C PHE A 55 30.80 -14.03 0.31
N TYR A 56 29.89 -13.61 -0.57
CA TYR A 56 29.01 -14.54 -1.30
C TYR A 56 29.40 -14.75 -2.76
N GLY A 57 30.21 -13.87 -3.36
CA GLY A 57 30.59 -13.99 -4.77
C GLY A 57 29.36 -14.03 -5.68
N GLU A 58 29.31 -14.97 -6.62
CA GLU A 58 28.19 -15.14 -7.56
C GLU A 58 27.06 -16.04 -7.00
N SER A 59 27.10 -16.41 -5.72
CA SER A 59 26.12 -17.34 -5.13
C SER A 59 24.77 -16.70 -4.74
N ILE A 60 24.71 -15.37 -4.73
CA ILE A 60 23.48 -14.60 -4.51
C ILE A 60 23.25 -13.62 -5.65
N GLU A 61 22.01 -13.17 -5.78
CA GLU A 61 21.66 -12.12 -6.73
C GLU A 61 21.91 -10.74 -6.13
N TYR A 62 22.32 -9.80 -6.99
CA TYR A 62 22.55 -8.42 -6.64
C TYR A 62 21.59 -7.56 -7.45
N PHE A 63 21.03 -6.53 -6.82
CA PHE A 63 20.07 -5.64 -7.45
C PHE A 63 20.43 -4.18 -7.18
N LYS A 64 20.22 -3.33 -8.18
CA LYS A 64 20.25 -1.87 -8.06
C LYS A 64 19.04 -1.31 -8.81
N ASP A 65 18.22 -0.49 -8.14
CA ASP A 65 17.01 0.11 -8.73
C ASP A 65 16.04 -0.93 -9.36
N SER A 66 16.01 -2.15 -8.82
CA SER A 66 15.28 -3.34 -9.32
C SER A 66 15.92 -4.11 -10.49
N ASP A 67 17.01 -3.61 -11.07
CA ASP A 67 17.75 -4.32 -12.11
C ASP A 67 18.80 -5.25 -11.51
N LYS A 68 18.88 -6.47 -12.04
CA LYS A 68 19.89 -7.46 -11.63
C LYS A 68 21.26 -7.01 -12.15
N ILE A 69 22.22 -6.90 -11.24
CA ILE A 69 23.60 -6.53 -11.55
C ILE A 69 24.54 -7.70 -11.31
N SER A 70 25.62 -7.73 -12.08
CA SER A 70 26.67 -8.72 -12.03
C SER A 70 28.00 -8.09 -11.61
N ILE A 71 28.99 -8.92 -11.32
CA ILE A 71 30.35 -8.45 -11.04
C ILE A 71 30.95 -7.62 -12.19
N LYS A 72 30.48 -7.83 -13.43
CA LYS A 72 30.93 -7.05 -14.60
C LYS A 72 30.50 -5.59 -14.51
N ASP A 73 29.36 -5.34 -13.89
CA ASP A 73 28.80 -4.00 -13.68
C ASP A 73 29.50 -3.27 -12.52
N PHE A 74 30.30 -3.99 -11.73
CA PHE A 74 31.15 -3.44 -10.68
C PHE A 74 32.62 -3.27 -11.10
N LEU A 75 32.93 -3.38 -12.39
CA LEU A 75 34.24 -3.00 -12.89
C LEU A 75 34.36 -1.48 -12.92
N ASN A 76 35.50 -0.95 -12.49
CA ASN A 76 35.80 0.46 -12.71
C ASN A 76 35.96 0.73 -14.21
N ASP A 77 35.29 1.75 -14.74
CA ASP A 77 35.30 2.11 -16.18
C ASP A 77 36.70 2.35 -16.78
N ARG A 78 37.70 2.57 -15.92
CA ARG A 78 39.10 2.82 -16.34
C ARG A 78 39.96 1.58 -16.42
N LEU A 79 39.43 0.42 -16.04
CA LEU A 79 40.13 -0.85 -16.17
C LEU A 79 40.36 -1.15 -17.65
N ASP A 80 41.59 -1.51 -18.01
CA ASP A 80 41.86 -2.22 -19.25
C ASP A 80 41.40 -3.68 -19.06
N PRO A 81 40.29 -4.13 -19.70
CA PRO A 81 39.74 -5.45 -19.48
C PRO A 81 40.70 -6.58 -19.87
N SER A 82 41.75 -6.28 -20.65
CA SER A 82 42.75 -7.24 -21.09
C SER A 82 43.92 -7.43 -20.11
N LYS A 83 44.09 -6.54 -19.14
CA LYS A 83 45.27 -6.51 -18.24
C LYS A 83 44.94 -6.37 -16.78
N ASP A 84 43.87 -5.65 -16.46
CA ASP A 84 43.60 -5.26 -15.09
C ASP A 84 42.64 -6.23 -14.38
N MET A 85 42.73 -6.26 -13.06
CA MET A 85 41.87 -7.05 -12.18
C MET A 85 41.16 -6.14 -11.18
N CYS A 86 40.06 -6.61 -10.62
CA CYS A 86 39.49 -6.06 -9.41
C CYS A 86 39.49 -7.11 -8.29
N PHE A 87 39.58 -6.67 -7.04
CA PHE A 87 39.43 -7.57 -5.91
C PHE A 87 38.78 -6.88 -4.72
N VAL A 88 38.16 -7.70 -3.89
CA VAL A 88 37.69 -7.35 -2.55
C VAL A 88 38.42 -8.25 -1.57
N GLU A 89 39.11 -7.65 -0.61
CA GLU A 89 39.79 -8.33 0.48
C GLU A 89 39.15 -7.91 1.80
N ILE A 90 38.76 -8.89 2.61
CA ILE A 90 38.04 -8.70 3.87
C ILE A 90 38.80 -9.43 4.97
N THR A 91 39.25 -8.69 5.98
CA THR A 91 39.80 -9.25 7.22
C THR A 91 38.72 -9.23 8.29
N PHE A 92 38.49 -10.37 8.93
CA PHE A 92 37.50 -10.49 10.01
C PHE A 92 37.98 -11.43 11.12
N GLU A 93 37.39 -11.30 12.30
CA GLU A 93 37.58 -12.19 13.44
C GLU A 93 36.37 -13.12 13.58
N TYR A 94 36.64 -14.41 13.81
CA TYR A 94 35.62 -15.41 14.11
C TYR A 94 36.17 -16.45 15.09
N GLY A 95 35.53 -16.59 16.26
CA GLY A 95 35.95 -17.55 17.28
C GLY A 95 37.40 -17.32 17.76
N ASN A 96 37.76 -16.06 18.03
CA ASN A 96 39.09 -15.60 18.47
C ASN A 96 40.22 -15.88 17.46
N LYS A 97 39.89 -16.04 16.19
CA LYS A 97 40.84 -16.23 15.10
C LYS A 97 40.60 -15.20 14.00
N THR A 98 41.68 -14.70 13.42
CA THR A 98 41.62 -13.76 12.31
C THR A 98 41.69 -14.49 10.99
N TYR A 99 40.80 -14.11 10.08
CA TYR A 99 40.72 -14.64 8.72
C TYR A 99 40.88 -13.51 7.71
N THR A 100 41.51 -13.82 6.58
CA THR A 100 41.56 -12.92 5.42
C THR A 100 40.91 -13.61 4.22
N LEU A 101 39.78 -13.05 3.81
CA LEU A 101 39.02 -13.46 2.65
C LEU A 101 39.40 -12.57 1.47
N LYS A 102 39.85 -13.14 0.36
CA LYS A 102 40.12 -12.38 -0.86
C LYS A 102 39.38 -13.01 -2.03
N ARG A 103 38.53 -12.21 -2.67
CA ARG A 103 37.89 -12.55 -3.95
C ARG A 103 38.41 -11.65 -5.05
N LYS A 104 38.91 -12.25 -6.12
CA LYS A 104 39.46 -11.55 -7.30
C LYS A 104 38.61 -11.86 -8.52
N TYR A 105 38.34 -10.84 -9.33
CA TYR A 105 37.72 -10.98 -10.65
C TYR A 105 38.67 -10.41 -11.72
N GLN A 106 38.84 -11.17 -12.80
CA GLN A 106 39.63 -10.76 -13.96
C GLN A 106 38.82 -11.00 -15.24
N PRO A 107 38.54 -9.95 -16.03
CA PRO A 107 37.80 -10.12 -17.29
C PRO A 107 38.53 -11.07 -18.24
N GLY A 108 37.77 -11.92 -18.95
CA GLY A 108 38.31 -12.84 -19.96
C GLY A 108 38.85 -14.19 -19.45
N VAL A 109 38.89 -14.42 -18.13
CA VAL A 109 39.26 -15.72 -17.53
C VAL A 109 38.02 -16.59 -17.32
N LYS A 110 38.13 -17.90 -17.60
CA LYS A 110 37.00 -18.86 -17.53
C LYS A 110 36.39 -19.06 -16.13
N LYS A 111 37.20 -18.90 -15.07
CA LYS A 111 36.71 -18.84 -13.69
C LYS A 111 36.56 -17.37 -13.34
N THR A 112 35.31 -16.93 -13.17
CA THR A 112 34.93 -15.54 -12.96
C THR A 112 35.38 -15.00 -11.60
N SER A 113 35.49 -15.82 -10.55
CA SER A 113 36.04 -15.39 -9.26
C SER A 113 37.02 -16.39 -8.64
N GLU A 114 38.18 -15.93 -8.22
CA GLU A 114 39.14 -16.69 -7.42
C GLU A 114 38.92 -16.38 -5.93
N LEU A 115 38.60 -17.40 -5.13
CA LEU A 115 38.40 -17.32 -3.69
C LEU A 115 39.66 -17.81 -2.97
N SER A 116 40.13 -17.05 -1.99
CA SER A 116 41.12 -17.52 -1.01
C SER A 116 40.69 -17.09 0.39
N LEU A 117 40.82 -18.00 1.35
CA LEU A 117 40.58 -17.73 2.76
C LEU A 117 41.81 -18.22 3.54
N SER A 118 42.51 -17.29 4.19
CA SER A 118 43.63 -17.63 5.06
C SER A 118 43.22 -17.51 6.52
N LYS A 119 43.72 -18.42 7.36
CA LYS A 119 43.61 -18.36 8.82
C LYS A 119 44.95 -17.90 9.39
N GLY A 120 45.05 -16.63 9.76
CA GLY A 120 46.34 -16.00 10.04
C GLY A 120 47.16 -15.72 8.77
N GLN A 121 48.50 -15.75 8.88
CA GLN A 121 49.41 -15.39 7.79
C GLN A 121 49.73 -16.54 6.81
N ASP A 122 49.61 -17.82 7.23
CA ASP A 122 50.24 -18.92 6.49
C ASP A 122 49.34 -20.14 6.15
N ASP A 123 48.10 -20.19 6.63
CA ASP A 123 47.21 -21.36 6.47
C ASP A 123 46.08 -21.04 5.48
N ILE A 124 46.33 -21.25 4.17
CA ILE A 124 45.36 -21.03 3.09
C ILE A 124 44.48 -22.28 2.96
N LEU A 125 43.18 -22.11 3.16
CA LEU A 125 42.19 -23.17 2.96
C LEU A 125 41.98 -23.44 1.47
N ASP A 126 41.68 -24.69 1.12
CA ASP A 126 41.21 -25.02 -0.22
C ASP A 126 39.88 -24.29 -0.51
N VAL A 127 39.56 -24.08 -1.79
CA VAL A 127 38.36 -23.32 -2.21
C VAL A 127 37.07 -23.93 -1.65
N ASP A 128 36.96 -25.26 -1.64
CA ASP A 128 35.74 -25.92 -1.15
C ASP A 128 35.63 -25.78 0.38
N GLU A 129 36.74 -25.97 1.11
CA GLU A 129 36.80 -25.77 2.56
C GLU A 129 36.54 -24.30 2.95
N ALA A 130 37.07 -23.36 2.18
CA ALA A 130 36.85 -21.93 2.37
C ALA A 130 35.36 -21.60 2.19
N GLN A 131 34.72 -22.14 1.15
CA GLN A 131 33.31 -21.87 0.88
C GLN A 131 32.40 -22.54 1.94
N GLU A 132 32.70 -23.75 2.39
CA GLU A 132 32.01 -24.39 3.51
C GLU A 132 32.14 -23.57 4.80
N MET A 133 33.34 -23.08 5.09
CA MET A 133 33.61 -22.24 6.26
C MET A 133 32.84 -20.92 6.19
N LEU A 134 32.86 -20.23 5.05
CA LEU A 134 32.06 -19.01 4.84
C LEU A 134 30.57 -19.29 5.01
N ASN A 135 30.08 -20.40 4.46
CA ASN A 135 28.70 -20.84 4.62
C ASN A 135 28.36 -21.20 6.06
N HIS A 136 29.33 -21.57 6.90
CA HIS A 136 29.11 -21.80 8.33
C HIS A 136 29.07 -20.49 9.13
N ILE A 137 29.96 -19.55 8.81
CA ILE A 137 30.09 -18.25 9.51
C ILE A 137 28.91 -17.35 9.16
N ASN A 138 28.69 -17.15 7.86
CA ASN A 138 27.69 -16.25 7.33
C ASN A 138 27.00 -16.93 6.13
N PRO A 139 26.01 -17.81 6.38
CA PRO A 139 25.40 -18.60 5.33
C PRO A 139 24.66 -17.71 4.33
N GLN A 140 24.79 -18.01 3.04
CA GLN A 140 24.22 -17.21 1.94
C GLN A 140 22.70 -16.98 2.06
N ASN A 141 21.96 -17.97 2.55
CA ASN A 141 20.51 -17.88 2.76
C ASN A 141 20.13 -16.81 3.81
N PHE A 142 21.11 -16.31 4.58
CA PHE A 142 20.91 -15.26 5.57
C PHE A 142 21.51 -13.92 5.19
N ALA A 143 22.10 -13.80 4.01
CA ALA A 143 22.79 -12.57 3.59
C ALA A 143 21.91 -11.34 3.81
N ASP A 144 20.64 -11.46 3.45
CA ASP A 144 19.71 -10.35 3.52
C ASP A 144 19.14 -10.10 4.93
N PHE A 145 19.39 -10.97 5.92
CA PHE A 145 19.02 -10.71 7.32
C PHE A 145 20.08 -9.88 8.05
N PHE A 146 21.32 -9.92 7.59
CA PHE A 146 22.45 -9.20 8.18
C PHE A 146 22.97 -8.07 7.28
N MET A 147 22.73 -8.14 5.97
CA MET A 147 23.20 -7.17 4.97
C MET A 147 22.05 -6.78 4.03
N PHE A 148 21.31 -5.73 4.39
CA PHE A 148 20.11 -5.32 3.67
C PHE A 148 20.12 -3.85 3.26
N ASP A 149 19.37 -3.60 2.21
CA ASP A 149 19.07 -2.29 1.66
C ASP A 149 17.70 -1.84 2.17
N GLY A 150 17.65 -0.69 2.85
CA GLY A 150 16.44 -0.14 3.45
C GLY A 150 15.32 0.13 2.44
N GLU A 151 15.67 0.45 1.19
CA GLU A 151 14.67 0.69 0.14
C GLU A 151 14.04 -0.62 -0.34
N GLN A 152 14.84 -1.67 -0.43
CA GLN A 152 14.39 -3.01 -0.82
C GLN A 152 13.78 -3.79 0.35
N LEU A 153 13.93 -3.30 1.58
CA LEU A 153 13.38 -3.93 2.80
C LEU A 153 11.87 -4.15 2.73
N SER A 154 11.15 -3.30 1.99
CA SER A 154 9.71 -3.44 1.75
C SER A 154 9.33 -4.66 0.89
N ARG A 155 10.23 -5.14 0.00
CA ARG A 155 10.01 -6.34 -0.82
C ARG A 155 10.01 -7.62 0.02
N PHE A 156 10.80 -7.65 1.11
CA PHE A 156 10.85 -8.77 2.05
C PHE A 156 9.50 -9.14 2.64
N MET A 157 8.63 -8.14 2.83
CA MET A 157 7.34 -8.31 3.51
C MET A 157 6.15 -8.39 2.55
N THR A 158 6.34 -7.97 1.29
CA THR A 158 5.24 -7.89 0.30
C THR A 158 5.19 -9.10 -0.63
N ALA A 159 5.96 -10.14 -0.35
CA ALA A 159 6.21 -11.20 -1.31
C ALA A 159 5.48 -12.51 -0.97
N GLN A 160 4.83 -13.01 -2.02
CA GLN A 160 4.09 -14.25 -2.23
C GLN A 160 4.65 -15.49 -1.50
N LYS A 161 3.75 -16.47 -1.26
CA LYS A 161 3.96 -17.75 -0.55
C LYS A 161 5.28 -18.53 -0.82
N ASN A 162 5.97 -18.35 -1.95
CA ASN A 162 7.22 -19.09 -2.25
C ASN A 162 8.47 -18.46 -1.65
N ILE A 163 8.48 -17.13 -1.64
CA ILE A 163 9.48 -16.35 -0.93
C ILE A 163 9.40 -16.76 0.55
N GLU A 164 8.19 -16.83 1.11
CA GLU A 164 7.93 -17.29 2.47
C GLU A 164 8.48 -18.69 2.79
N GLN A 165 8.43 -19.67 1.88
CA GLN A 165 9.00 -21.01 2.12
C GLN A 165 10.53 -21.00 2.20
N ASN A 166 11.20 -20.29 1.28
CA ASN A 166 12.66 -20.15 1.32
C ASN A 166 13.12 -19.41 2.58
N TYR A 167 12.39 -18.39 3.02
CA TYR A 167 12.67 -17.69 4.27
C TYR A 167 12.33 -18.53 5.50
N ARG A 168 11.25 -19.32 5.49
CA ARG A 168 10.95 -20.28 6.56
C ARG A 168 12.10 -21.25 6.74
N ASP A 169 12.57 -21.87 5.67
CA ASP A 169 13.68 -22.82 5.72
C ASP A 169 14.97 -22.17 6.21
N SER A 170 15.21 -20.92 5.78
CA SER A 170 16.30 -20.09 6.29
C SER A 170 16.12 -19.87 7.80
N ILE A 171 15.01 -19.29 8.25
CA ILE A 171 14.72 -19.03 9.67
C ILE A 171 14.91 -20.33 10.49
N LEU A 172 14.33 -21.47 10.06
CA LEU A 172 14.51 -22.76 10.72
C LEU A 172 15.98 -23.21 10.78
N GLN A 173 16.77 -22.96 9.74
CA GLN A 173 18.21 -23.24 9.72
C GLN A 173 18.99 -22.33 10.67
N LEU A 174 18.70 -21.02 10.72
CA LEU A 174 19.34 -20.07 11.65
C LEU A 174 18.97 -20.36 13.10
N LEU A 175 17.76 -20.87 13.32
CA LEU A 175 17.32 -21.38 14.60
C LEU A 175 17.93 -22.74 14.96
N GLY A 176 18.66 -23.41 14.07
CA GLY A 176 19.26 -24.72 14.33
C GLY A 176 18.25 -25.88 14.40
N LEU A 177 17.05 -25.70 13.84
CA LEU A 177 16.04 -26.76 13.74
C LEU A 177 16.24 -27.65 12.51
N LYS A 178 16.94 -27.15 11.48
CA LYS A 178 17.21 -27.91 10.25
C LYS A 178 18.00 -29.19 10.52
N GLN A 179 18.93 -29.18 11.48
CA GLN A 179 19.73 -30.37 11.83
C GLN A 179 18.86 -31.47 12.46
N ILE A 180 17.84 -31.10 13.23
CA ILE A 180 16.88 -32.04 13.82
C ILE A 180 16.02 -32.67 12.70
N GLN A 181 15.61 -31.86 11.73
CA GLN A 181 14.89 -32.33 10.54
C GLN A 181 15.73 -33.32 9.70
N ILE A 182 17.00 -33.00 9.44
CA ILE A 182 17.94 -33.89 8.73
C ILE A 182 18.08 -35.22 9.48
N LEU A 183 18.29 -35.18 10.80
CA LEU A 183 18.42 -36.39 11.62
C LEU A 183 17.14 -37.25 11.53
N LYS A 184 15.97 -36.64 11.63
CA LYS A 184 14.68 -37.33 11.48
C LYS A 184 14.57 -38.01 10.11
N ASP A 185 14.97 -37.33 9.05
CA ASP A 185 14.90 -37.88 7.68
C ASP A 185 15.86 -39.06 7.51
N ASP A 186 17.06 -38.99 8.07
CA ASP A 186 18.04 -40.09 8.05
C ASP A 186 17.57 -41.31 8.86
N LEU A 187 16.95 -41.08 10.02
CA LEU A 187 16.33 -42.15 10.82
C LEU A 187 15.14 -42.77 10.10
N SER A 188 14.35 -41.98 9.38
CA SER A 188 13.23 -42.47 8.56
C SER A 188 13.74 -43.33 7.40
N LYS A 189 14.89 -42.99 6.79
CA LYS A 189 15.55 -43.86 5.80
C LYS A 189 16.02 -45.17 6.43
N LEU A 190 16.55 -45.12 7.65
CA LEU A 190 16.99 -46.32 8.38
C LEU A 190 15.81 -47.22 8.75
N GLU A 191 14.70 -46.65 9.19
CA GLU A 191 13.44 -47.37 9.45
C GLU A 191 12.95 -48.10 8.20
N LYS A 192 12.90 -47.40 7.05
CA LYS A 192 12.56 -48.01 5.74
C LYS A 192 13.47 -49.20 5.39
N ARG A 193 14.76 -49.16 5.75
CA ARG A 193 15.68 -50.31 5.53
C ARG A 193 15.28 -51.51 6.39
N TYR A 194 14.96 -51.31 7.66
CA TYR A 194 14.51 -52.39 8.54
C TYR A 194 13.14 -52.96 8.13
N ASP A 195 12.22 -52.13 7.63
CA ASP A 195 10.95 -52.62 7.08
C ASP A 195 11.16 -53.55 5.87
N ASN A 196 12.11 -53.20 5.01
CA ASN A 196 12.48 -54.05 3.87
C ASN A 196 13.13 -55.35 4.33
N GLU A 197 14.00 -55.31 5.34
CA GLU A 197 14.59 -56.50 5.97
C GLU A 197 13.49 -57.40 6.57
N LEU A 198 12.53 -56.81 7.29
CA LEU A 198 11.42 -57.52 7.93
C LEU A 198 10.55 -58.24 6.91
N THR A 199 10.23 -57.59 5.79
CA THR A 199 9.33 -58.13 4.77
C THR A 199 9.98 -59.19 3.88
N GLN A 200 11.31 -59.20 3.77
CA GLN A 200 12.07 -60.23 3.03
C GLN A 200 12.36 -61.47 3.87
N GLN A 201 12.39 -61.35 5.20
CA GLN A 201 12.66 -62.46 6.10
C GLN A 201 11.52 -63.49 6.06
N LYS A 202 11.85 -64.76 5.76
CA LYS A 202 10.89 -65.87 5.79
C LYS A 202 10.50 -66.20 7.23
N SER A 203 9.20 -66.34 7.48
CA SER A 203 8.66 -66.80 8.76
C SER A 203 7.95 -68.15 8.61
N THR A 204 8.14 -69.05 9.58
CA THR A 204 7.38 -70.31 9.67
C THR A 204 5.93 -70.08 10.08
N ASN A 205 5.65 -68.97 10.78
CA ASN A 205 4.30 -68.56 11.18
C ASN A 205 3.56 -67.89 10.01
N LYS A 206 2.45 -68.49 9.55
CA LYS A 206 1.61 -68.00 8.45
C LYS A 206 0.95 -66.64 8.74
N ASP A 207 0.61 -66.36 10.00
CA ASP A 207 -0.01 -65.08 10.38
C ASP A 207 1.00 -63.94 10.27
N VAL A 208 2.25 -64.21 10.65
CA VAL A 208 3.37 -63.27 10.48
C VAL A 208 3.62 -62.99 8.99
N GLU A 209 3.63 -64.01 8.14
CA GLU A 209 3.74 -63.84 6.67
C GLU A 209 2.60 -62.99 6.09
N THR A 210 1.38 -63.21 6.56
CA THR A 210 0.21 -62.45 6.10
C THR A 210 0.32 -60.98 6.52
N LYS A 211 0.72 -60.71 7.77
CA LYS A 211 0.94 -59.35 8.27
C LYS A 211 2.12 -58.64 7.56
N LYS A 212 3.20 -59.34 7.24
CA LYS A 212 4.31 -58.80 6.42
C LYS A 212 3.85 -58.35 5.03
N LYS A 213 2.93 -59.08 4.39
CA LYS A 213 2.31 -58.66 3.12
C LYS A 213 1.49 -57.39 3.26
N VAL A 214 0.81 -57.18 4.40
CA VAL A 214 0.07 -55.94 4.68
C VAL A 214 1.05 -54.77 4.85
N ILE A 215 2.15 -54.93 5.60
CA ILE A 215 3.20 -53.90 5.70
C ILE A 215 3.74 -53.52 4.32
N ASN A 216 4.00 -54.51 3.44
CA ASN A 216 4.43 -54.24 2.08
C ASN A 216 3.41 -53.46 1.24
N ARG A 217 2.11 -53.68 1.44
CA ARG A 217 1.06 -52.88 0.79
C ARG A 217 1.05 -51.45 1.34
N LEU A 218 1.03 -51.29 2.66
CA LEU A 218 1.06 -49.98 3.31
C LEU A 218 2.29 -49.17 2.91
N ASN A 219 3.48 -49.79 2.78
CA ASN A 219 4.68 -49.11 2.30
C ASN A 219 4.54 -48.62 0.85
N LYS A 220 3.87 -49.38 -0.02
CA LYS A 220 3.56 -48.94 -1.39
C LYS A 220 2.57 -47.79 -1.38
N ASP A 221 1.54 -47.86 -0.55
CA ASP A 221 0.53 -46.80 -0.45
C ASP A 221 1.15 -45.49 0.07
N ILE A 222 1.99 -45.57 1.11
CA ILE A 222 2.76 -44.41 1.62
C ILE A 222 3.63 -43.80 0.52
N ASN A 223 4.43 -44.61 -0.18
CA ASN A 223 5.28 -44.10 -1.27
C ASN A 223 4.45 -43.50 -2.42
N ASN A 224 3.28 -44.05 -2.74
CA ASN A 224 2.40 -43.51 -3.76
C ASN A 224 1.82 -42.14 -3.34
N GLU A 225 1.45 -41.97 -2.07
CA GLU A 225 1.00 -40.68 -1.54
C GLU A 225 2.16 -39.67 -1.47
N ASP A 226 3.37 -40.07 -1.08
CA ASP A 226 4.57 -39.22 -1.11
C ASP A 226 4.84 -38.69 -2.53
N VAL A 227 4.78 -39.56 -3.55
CA VAL A 227 4.94 -39.16 -4.96
C VAL A 227 3.83 -38.20 -5.42
N LYS A 228 2.60 -38.35 -4.93
CA LYS A 228 1.52 -37.39 -5.22
C LYS A 228 1.81 -36.02 -4.59
N ILE A 229 2.32 -36.00 -3.37
CA ILE A 229 2.71 -34.76 -2.68
C ILE A 229 3.82 -34.06 -3.47
N GLU A 230 4.88 -34.77 -3.87
CA GLU A 230 5.97 -34.21 -4.69
C GLU A 230 5.43 -33.58 -5.98
N LYS A 231 4.59 -34.30 -6.74
CA LYS A 231 3.99 -33.76 -7.97
C LYS A 231 3.13 -32.53 -7.74
N HIS A 232 2.37 -32.48 -6.64
CA HIS A 232 1.55 -31.31 -6.32
C HIS A 232 2.40 -30.12 -5.89
N ASN A 233 3.49 -30.34 -5.16
CA ASN A 233 4.46 -29.30 -4.81
C ASN A 233 5.16 -28.74 -6.05
N GLU A 234 5.64 -29.61 -6.96
CA GLU A 234 6.25 -29.19 -8.23
C GLU A 234 5.28 -28.35 -9.08
N SER A 235 4.00 -28.75 -9.13
CA SER A 235 2.96 -27.99 -9.83
C SER A 235 2.69 -26.63 -9.20
N ILE A 236 2.72 -26.54 -7.86
CA ILE A 236 2.56 -25.28 -7.14
C ILE A 236 3.75 -24.35 -7.46
N GLU A 237 4.96 -24.86 -7.36
CA GLU A 237 6.20 -24.11 -7.65
C GLU A 237 6.21 -23.57 -9.10
N GLN A 238 5.81 -24.39 -10.08
CA GLN A 238 5.71 -23.96 -11.47
C GLN A 238 4.66 -22.86 -11.67
N ASN A 239 3.48 -23.02 -11.07
CA ASN A 239 2.41 -22.04 -11.14
C ASN A 239 2.83 -20.72 -10.50
N ASP A 240 3.52 -20.78 -9.37
CA ASP A 240 3.94 -19.59 -8.67
C ASP A 240 5.07 -18.84 -9.37
N ASN A 241 6.07 -19.54 -9.92
CA ASN A 241 7.09 -18.94 -10.79
C ASN A 241 6.46 -18.25 -12.02
N TYR A 242 5.31 -18.76 -12.50
CA TYR A 242 4.58 -18.15 -13.60
C TYR A 242 3.72 -16.95 -13.13
N ILE A 243 3.10 -17.05 -11.95
CA ILE A 243 2.44 -15.91 -11.29
C ILE A 243 3.43 -14.76 -11.11
N GLU A 244 4.66 -15.02 -10.66
CA GLU A 244 5.70 -14.00 -10.51
C GLU A 244 5.94 -13.23 -11.81
N LYS A 245 6.16 -13.95 -12.92
CA LYS A 245 6.32 -13.32 -14.25
C LYS A 245 5.10 -12.50 -14.66
N LEU A 246 3.90 -12.98 -14.36
CA LEU A 246 2.66 -12.26 -14.62
C LEU A 246 2.51 -11.02 -13.72
N GLU A 247 2.95 -11.07 -12.46
CA GLU A 247 2.96 -9.93 -11.56
C GLU A 247 4.00 -8.87 -11.94
N GLU A 248 5.18 -9.27 -12.43
CA GLU A 248 6.16 -8.35 -13.01
C GLU A 248 5.56 -7.61 -14.22
N GLN A 249 4.89 -8.34 -15.12
CA GLN A 249 4.15 -7.73 -16.23
C GLN A 249 3.06 -6.80 -15.70
N ARG A 250 2.26 -7.23 -14.72
CA ARG A 250 1.23 -6.40 -14.07
C ARG A 250 1.79 -5.11 -13.49
N THR A 251 2.98 -5.16 -12.91
CA THR A 251 3.65 -4.01 -12.27
C THR A 251 4.12 -2.99 -13.30
N ARG A 252 4.52 -3.41 -14.50
CA ARG A 252 4.78 -2.50 -15.63
C ARG A 252 3.52 -1.71 -16.02
N TYR A 253 2.32 -2.26 -15.83
CA TYR A 253 1.04 -1.61 -16.08
C TYR A 253 0.47 -0.83 -14.87
N ALA A 254 1.19 -0.72 -13.74
CA ALA A 254 0.69 -0.18 -12.47
C ALA A 254 0.27 1.31 -12.49
N LYS A 255 0.46 2.04 -13.59
CA LYS A 255 -0.06 3.41 -13.77
C LYS A 255 -1.56 3.46 -14.12
N LEU A 256 -2.15 2.37 -14.61
CA LEU A 256 -3.55 2.33 -15.09
C LEU A 256 -4.65 2.54 -14.02
N PRO A 257 -4.55 1.99 -12.79
CA PRO A 257 -5.63 2.13 -11.79
C PRO A 257 -5.91 3.59 -11.42
N LYS A 258 -4.86 4.42 -11.37
CA LYS A 258 -4.96 5.85 -11.09
C LYS A 258 -5.63 6.61 -12.24
N VAL A 259 -5.27 6.27 -13.49
CA VAL A 259 -5.88 6.84 -14.70
C VAL A 259 -7.38 6.52 -14.76
N MET A 260 -7.82 5.33 -14.36
CA MET A 260 -9.24 4.98 -14.28
C MET A 260 -10.01 5.80 -13.24
N GLU A 261 -9.42 5.97 -12.05
CA GLU A 261 -10.03 6.75 -10.98
C GLU A 261 -10.16 8.22 -11.40
N ASP A 262 -9.14 8.75 -12.07
CA ASP A 262 -9.12 10.12 -12.60
C ASP A 262 -10.11 10.30 -13.75
N LEU A 263 -10.26 9.31 -14.66
CA LEU A 263 -11.28 9.32 -15.71
C LEU A 263 -12.72 9.25 -15.17
N ASP A 264 -12.98 8.45 -14.13
CA ASP A 264 -14.31 8.39 -13.51
C ASP A 264 -14.66 9.70 -12.78
N LYS A 265 -13.68 10.31 -12.10
CA LYS A 265 -13.83 11.65 -11.49
C LYS A 265 -14.14 12.71 -12.56
N ILE A 266 -13.37 12.76 -13.64
CA ILE A 266 -13.59 13.72 -14.74
C ILE A 266 -14.97 13.52 -15.37
N ASN A 267 -15.40 12.27 -15.61
CA ASN A 267 -16.74 11.99 -16.16
C ASN A 267 -17.88 12.40 -15.22
N LYS A 268 -17.72 12.21 -13.90
CA LYS A 268 -18.68 12.67 -12.89
C LYS A 268 -18.76 14.20 -12.86
N ASP A 269 -17.63 14.88 -12.96
CA ASP A 269 -17.57 16.34 -12.97
C ASP A 269 -18.20 16.92 -14.25
N ILE A 270 -17.92 16.35 -15.43
CA ILE A 270 -18.57 16.75 -16.68
C ILE A 270 -20.09 16.64 -16.56
N ARG A 271 -20.61 15.48 -16.12
CA ARG A 271 -22.07 15.29 -15.93
C ARG A 271 -22.69 16.29 -14.96
N LYS A 272 -21.96 16.65 -13.90
CA LYS A 272 -22.40 17.63 -12.91
C LYS A 272 -22.48 19.04 -13.50
N GLN A 273 -21.49 19.44 -14.31
CA GLN A 273 -21.50 20.76 -14.96
C GLN A 273 -22.50 20.82 -16.12
N ASP A 274 -22.65 19.75 -16.92
CA ASP A 274 -23.66 19.66 -17.97
C ASP A 274 -25.06 19.82 -17.42
N LYS A 275 -25.36 19.18 -16.29
CA LYS A 275 -26.66 19.33 -15.62
C LYS A 275 -26.90 20.78 -15.21
N ARG A 276 -25.89 21.46 -14.64
CA ARG A 276 -25.98 22.87 -14.26
C ARG A 276 -26.15 23.79 -15.48
N SER A 277 -25.43 23.52 -16.56
CA SER A 277 -25.57 24.26 -17.82
C SER A 277 -26.98 24.09 -18.39
N SER A 278 -27.50 22.86 -18.42
CA SER A 278 -28.86 22.56 -18.88
C SER A 278 -29.92 23.22 -17.99
N ASP A 279 -29.71 23.26 -16.67
CA ASP A 279 -30.62 23.93 -15.75
C ASP A 279 -30.66 25.45 -16.03
N ILE A 280 -29.51 26.09 -16.26
CA ILE A 280 -29.42 27.52 -16.62
C ILE A 280 -30.02 27.77 -18.01
N GLU A 281 -29.73 26.93 -19.00
CA GLU A 281 -30.31 27.02 -20.35
C GLU A 281 -31.84 26.90 -20.31
N SER A 282 -32.39 26.04 -19.45
CA SER A 282 -33.84 25.91 -19.25
C SER A 282 -34.48 27.17 -18.62
N LYS A 283 -33.77 27.81 -17.67
CA LYS A 283 -34.19 29.09 -17.05
C LYS A 283 -34.15 30.24 -18.05
N LEU A 284 -33.07 30.32 -18.82
CA LEU A 284 -32.92 31.30 -19.89
C LEU A 284 -33.99 31.10 -20.97
N SER A 285 -34.25 29.86 -21.39
CA SER A 285 -35.26 29.56 -22.41
C SER A 285 -36.68 29.89 -21.94
N SER A 286 -37.04 29.58 -20.71
CA SER A 286 -38.36 29.92 -20.16
C SER A 286 -38.55 31.44 -19.97
N SER A 287 -37.48 32.15 -19.65
CA SER A 287 -37.46 33.60 -19.50
C SER A 287 -37.35 34.34 -20.85
N SER A 288 -36.78 33.70 -21.89
CA SER A 288 -36.51 34.31 -23.20
C SER A 288 -37.76 34.82 -23.94
N THR A 289 -38.90 34.17 -23.71
CA THR A 289 -40.21 34.54 -24.27
C THR A 289 -40.63 35.97 -23.91
N ASN A 290 -40.11 36.50 -22.79
CA ASN A 290 -40.41 37.83 -22.26
C ASN A 290 -39.24 38.82 -22.43
N PHE A 291 -38.16 38.43 -23.12
CA PHE A 291 -36.94 39.25 -23.25
C PHE A 291 -37.19 40.57 -23.99
N PHE A 292 -38.13 40.61 -24.93
CA PHE A 292 -38.51 41.85 -25.62
C PHE A 292 -39.01 42.93 -24.64
N ILE A 293 -39.59 42.55 -23.49
CA ILE A 293 -40.05 43.46 -22.45
C ILE A 293 -38.86 44.23 -21.83
N LYS A 294 -37.65 43.65 -21.77
CA LYS A 294 -36.43 44.36 -21.32
C LYS A 294 -36.06 45.54 -22.21
N PHE A 295 -36.24 45.43 -23.52
CA PHE A 295 -35.94 46.54 -24.45
C PHE A 295 -36.87 47.73 -24.27
N ILE A 296 -38.12 47.48 -23.88
CA ILE A 296 -39.13 48.51 -23.65
C ILE A 296 -39.33 48.84 -22.16
N GLU A 297 -38.57 48.21 -21.25
CA GLU A 297 -38.72 48.33 -19.79
C GLU A 297 -38.63 49.79 -19.34
N ARG A 298 -37.65 50.53 -19.89
CA ARG A 298 -37.45 51.94 -19.55
C ARG A 298 -38.64 52.81 -19.98
N ASP A 299 -39.15 52.56 -21.18
CA ASP A 299 -40.25 53.34 -21.75
C ASP A 299 -41.59 52.97 -21.08
N LEU A 300 -41.80 51.70 -20.73
CA LEU A 300 -42.93 51.21 -19.94
C LEU A 300 -42.93 51.81 -18.53
N LYS A 301 -41.79 51.80 -17.82
CA LYS A 301 -41.69 52.41 -16.48
C LYS A 301 -42.01 53.90 -16.54
N ARG A 302 -41.46 54.62 -17.52
CA ARG A 302 -41.78 56.04 -17.74
C ARG A 302 -43.27 56.25 -18.00
N TYR A 303 -43.89 55.41 -18.85
CA TYR A 303 -45.32 55.50 -19.15
C TYR A 303 -46.20 55.22 -17.91
N ILE A 304 -45.83 54.22 -17.11
CA ILE A 304 -46.51 53.90 -15.84
C ILE A 304 -46.40 55.07 -14.87
N ASP A 305 -45.23 55.70 -14.75
CA ASP A 305 -45.00 56.86 -13.89
C ASP A 305 -45.81 58.08 -14.35
N GLU A 306 -45.86 58.35 -15.66
CA GLU A 306 -46.70 59.39 -16.25
C GLU A 306 -48.19 59.15 -15.97
N ASN A 307 -48.66 57.91 -16.11
CA ASN A 307 -50.01 57.51 -15.77
C ASN A 307 -50.29 57.64 -14.27
N ASN A 308 -49.36 57.26 -13.40
CA ASN A 308 -49.51 57.39 -11.95
C ASN A 308 -49.64 58.86 -11.52
N ASN A 309 -48.93 59.77 -12.18
CA ASN A 309 -49.09 61.21 -11.94
C ASN A 309 -50.48 61.69 -12.36
N LYS A 310 -50.95 61.31 -13.56
CA LYS A 310 -52.32 61.63 -14.01
C LYS A 310 -53.40 61.03 -13.11
N ILE A 311 -53.22 59.79 -12.64
CA ILE A 311 -54.13 59.15 -11.69
C ILE A 311 -54.20 59.96 -10.40
N ARG A 312 -53.06 60.47 -9.90
CA ARG A 312 -53.02 61.33 -8.71
C ARG A 312 -53.78 62.63 -8.94
N ASP A 313 -53.52 63.30 -10.06
CA ASP A 313 -54.22 64.54 -10.42
C ASP A 313 -55.74 64.33 -10.52
N LEU A 314 -56.18 63.26 -11.20
CA LEU A 314 -57.59 62.89 -11.31
C LEU A 314 -58.18 62.49 -9.95
N GLN A 315 -57.40 61.85 -9.08
CA GLN A 315 -57.84 61.45 -7.75
C GLN A 315 -58.03 62.66 -6.83
N ASP A 316 -57.17 63.68 -6.94
CA ASP A 316 -57.31 64.95 -6.22
C ASP A 316 -58.55 65.74 -6.72
N ILE A 317 -58.81 65.73 -8.03
CA ILE A 317 -60.02 66.32 -8.62
C ILE A 317 -61.30 65.61 -8.13
N CYS A 318 -61.29 64.27 -8.08
CA CYS A 318 -62.43 63.46 -7.64
C CYS A 318 -62.63 63.47 -6.11
N GLY A 319 -61.58 63.61 -5.31
CA GLY A 319 -61.66 63.54 -3.84
C GLY A 319 -62.50 64.64 -3.18
N LEU A 320 -62.78 65.74 -3.90
CA LEU A 320 -63.63 66.85 -3.46
C LEU A 320 -65.12 66.66 -3.79
N SER A 321 -65.50 65.63 -4.57
CA SER A 321 -66.83 65.54 -5.20
C SER A 321 -67.70 64.35 -4.76
N ASP A 322 -67.18 63.38 -3.99
CA ASP A 322 -67.99 62.27 -3.44
C ASP A 322 -69.10 62.79 -2.49
N MET A 323 -68.82 63.86 -1.74
CA MET A 323 -69.81 64.52 -0.87
C MET A 323 -70.95 65.20 -1.65
N GLN A 324 -70.71 65.56 -2.92
CA GLN A 324 -71.69 66.25 -3.78
C GLN A 324 -72.65 65.27 -4.48
N ALA A 325 -72.20 64.04 -4.76
CA ALA A 325 -73.04 62.99 -5.34
C ALA A 325 -74.16 62.52 -4.38
N ASP A 326 -73.84 62.32 -3.10
CA ASP A 326 -74.84 61.99 -2.06
C ASP A 326 -75.84 63.14 -1.86
N THR A 327 -75.37 64.39 -1.97
CA THR A 327 -76.21 65.58 -1.87
C THR A 327 -77.18 65.69 -3.06
N GLN A 328 -76.77 65.25 -4.27
CA GLN A 328 -77.60 65.23 -5.48
C GLN A 328 -78.70 64.17 -5.38
N SER A 329 -78.41 62.95 -4.92
CA SER A 329 -79.43 61.91 -4.74
C SER A 329 -80.52 62.36 -3.76
N ALA A 330 -80.13 63.05 -2.69
CA ALA A 330 -81.09 63.64 -1.74
C ALA A 330 -81.90 64.79 -2.37
N LYS A 331 -81.29 65.67 -3.17
CA LYS A 331 -81.99 66.77 -3.87
C LYS A 331 -82.94 66.26 -4.96
N GLU A 332 -82.55 65.22 -5.70
CA GLU A 332 -83.39 64.58 -6.72
C GLU A 332 -84.64 63.93 -6.13
N ASP A 333 -84.51 63.26 -4.98
CA ASP A 333 -85.66 62.66 -4.29
C ASP A 333 -86.64 63.71 -3.77
N ILE A 334 -86.14 64.87 -3.29
CA ILE A 334 -86.97 66.01 -2.88
C ILE A 334 -87.73 66.59 -4.08
N LEU A 335 -87.08 66.74 -5.24
CA LEU A 335 -87.67 67.32 -6.45
C LEU A 335 -88.62 66.36 -7.18
N LYS A 336 -88.32 65.05 -7.25
CA LYS A 336 -89.22 64.03 -7.83
C LYS A 336 -90.55 63.91 -7.06
N LYS A 337 -90.53 64.12 -5.75
CA LYS A 337 -91.75 64.16 -4.92
C LYS A 337 -92.55 65.46 -5.05
N SER A 338 -92.05 66.46 -5.79
CA SER A 338 -92.72 67.75 -6.07
C SER A 338 -93.37 68.36 -4.83
N ILE A 339 -92.61 68.38 -3.73
CA ILE A 339 -93.11 68.73 -2.40
C ILE A 339 -93.35 70.25 -2.35
N PRO A 340 -94.59 70.76 -2.32
CA PRO A 340 -94.85 72.20 -2.29
C PRO A 340 -94.63 72.79 -0.88
N LYS A 341 -94.36 71.94 0.12
CA LYS A 341 -94.15 72.30 1.52
C LYS A 341 -93.13 71.37 2.18
N CYS A 342 -91.97 71.89 2.57
CA CYS A 342 -90.89 71.10 3.19
C CYS A 342 -91.42 70.28 4.38
N GLU A 343 -91.26 68.95 4.34
CA GLU A 343 -91.79 68.05 5.38
C GLU A 343 -91.03 68.14 6.71
N VAL A 344 -89.82 68.73 6.71
CA VAL A 344 -89.00 68.89 7.92
C VAL A 344 -89.34 70.19 8.66
N CYS A 345 -89.48 71.31 7.96
CA CYS A 345 -89.70 72.64 8.58
C CYS A 345 -91.05 73.29 8.25
N GLY A 346 -91.88 72.66 7.41
CA GLY A 346 -93.21 73.15 7.06
C GLY A 346 -93.24 74.37 6.13
N HIS A 347 -92.11 74.80 5.58
CA HIS A 347 -92.03 75.96 4.69
C HIS A 347 -92.64 75.66 3.30
N LYS A 348 -93.57 76.51 2.82
CA LYS A 348 -94.13 76.40 1.47
C LYS A 348 -93.16 77.01 0.46
N LEU A 349 -92.63 76.17 -0.44
CA LEU A 349 -91.70 76.59 -1.47
C LEU A 349 -92.44 77.38 -2.55
N SER A 350 -91.91 78.55 -2.90
CA SER A 350 -92.40 79.39 -3.99
C SER A 350 -91.87 78.91 -5.35
N ASP A 351 -92.58 79.23 -6.45
CA ASP A 351 -92.16 78.85 -7.81
C ASP A 351 -90.76 79.37 -8.18
N SER A 352 -90.37 80.51 -7.61
CA SER A 352 -89.02 81.10 -7.74
C SER A 352 -87.93 80.23 -7.08
N GLU A 353 -88.21 79.66 -5.90
CA GLU A 353 -87.27 78.79 -5.19
C GLU A 353 -87.14 77.42 -5.86
N ILE A 354 -88.26 76.90 -6.39
CA ILE A 354 -88.25 75.66 -7.18
C ILE A 354 -87.44 75.85 -8.47
N SER A 355 -87.55 77.00 -9.14
CA SER A 355 -86.74 77.32 -10.32
C SER A 355 -85.25 77.38 -9.98
N LYS A 356 -84.88 78.05 -8.89
CA LYS A 356 -83.47 78.10 -8.44
C LYS A 356 -82.91 76.72 -8.09
N LEU A 357 -83.72 75.86 -7.48
CA LEU A 357 -83.33 74.48 -7.18
C LEU A 357 -83.14 73.65 -8.46
N LYS A 358 -83.96 73.85 -9.49
CA LYS A 358 -83.78 73.21 -10.80
C LYS A 358 -82.52 73.70 -11.52
N ASP A 359 -82.26 75.00 -11.50
CA ASP A 359 -81.03 75.57 -12.10
C ASP A 359 -79.77 75.08 -11.36
N GLU A 360 -79.82 74.98 -10.03
CA GLU A 360 -78.75 74.33 -9.25
C GLU A 360 -78.60 72.85 -9.61
N GLN A 361 -79.71 72.12 -9.75
CA GLN A 361 -79.69 70.70 -10.11
C GLN A 361 -79.04 70.47 -11.47
N GLU A 362 -79.36 71.31 -12.47
CA GLU A 362 -78.79 71.22 -13.81
C GLU A 362 -77.27 71.48 -13.81
N ARG A 363 -76.82 72.52 -13.09
CA ARG A 363 -75.38 72.81 -12.90
C ARG A 363 -74.63 71.68 -12.21
N ILE A 364 -75.23 71.07 -11.19
CA ILE A 364 -74.60 69.93 -10.49
C ILE A 364 -74.61 68.69 -11.39
N SER A 365 -75.64 68.47 -12.21
CA SER A 365 -75.72 67.34 -13.14
C SER A 365 -74.62 67.36 -14.22
N GLU A 366 -74.26 68.54 -14.73
CA GLU A 366 -73.12 68.69 -15.66
C GLU A 366 -71.79 68.40 -14.96
N SER A 367 -71.64 68.86 -13.72
CA SER A 367 -70.47 68.60 -12.89
C SER A 367 -70.30 67.11 -12.59
N LEU A 368 -71.40 66.38 -12.37
CA LEU A 368 -71.41 64.93 -12.14
C LEU A 368 -71.03 64.12 -13.40
N LYS A 369 -71.49 64.54 -14.59
CA LYS A 369 -71.05 63.91 -15.85
C LYS A 369 -69.55 64.05 -16.07
N LEU A 370 -68.98 65.21 -15.75
CA LEU A 370 -67.54 65.44 -15.81
C LEU A 370 -66.80 64.58 -14.77
N PHE A 371 -67.36 64.44 -13.57
CA PHE A 371 -66.84 63.56 -12.52
C PHE A 371 -66.84 62.08 -12.93
N GLU A 372 -67.95 61.54 -13.43
CA GLU A 372 -68.03 60.16 -13.91
C GLU A 372 -67.03 59.88 -15.02
N LYS A 373 -66.85 60.84 -15.94
CA LYS A 373 -65.83 60.75 -16.99
C LYS A 373 -64.42 60.68 -16.41
N ASN A 374 -64.07 61.58 -15.49
CA ASN A 374 -62.74 61.60 -14.85
C ASN A 374 -62.48 60.35 -14.00
N LYS A 375 -63.51 59.85 -13.30
CA LYS A 375 -63.44 58.62 -12.51
C LYS A 375 -63.19 57.40 -13.40
N ASN A 376 -63.94 57.27 -14.49
CA ASN A 376 -63.75 56.18 -15.46
C ASN A 376 -62.35 56.24 -16.10
N GLU A 377 -61.88 57.43 -16.45
CA GLU A 377 -60.52 57.61 -17.00
C GLU A 377 -59.44 57.21 -15.99
N ARG A 378 -59.58 57.61 -14.72
CA ARG A 378 -58.68 57.21 -13.64
C ARG A 378 -58.66 55.70 -13.43
N ASP A 379 -59.83 55.06 -13.38
CA ASP A 379 -59.94 53.63 -13.11
C ASP A 379 -59.40 52.81 -14.29
N ASN A 380 -59.64 53.24 -15.53
CA ASN A 380 -59.01 52.65 -16.73
C ASN A 380 -57.47 52.75 -16.69
N LEU A 381 -56.92 53.91 -16.32
CA LEU A 381 -55.47 54.09 -16.20
C LEU A 381 -54.87 53.21 -15.08
N LYS A 382 -55.61 53.00 -13.98
CA LYS A 382 -55.21 52.08 -12.91
C LYS A 382 -55.15 50.63 -13.40
N ASP A 383 -56.17 50.20 -14.13
CA ASP A 383 -56.23 48.85 -14.70
C ASP A 383 -55.11 48.63 -15.73
N GLU A 384 -54.87 49.60 -16.62
CA GLU A 384 -53.76 49.57 -17.57
C GLU A 384 -52.39 49.48 -16.86
N ASN A 385 -52.15 50.33 -15.88
CA ASN A 385 -50.91 50.29 -15.10
C ASN A 385 -50.75 48.95 -14.36
N GLN A 386 -51.83 48.37 -13.84
CA GLN A 386 -51.77 47.07 -13.18
C GLN A 386 -51.41 45.94 -14.16
N GLN A 387 -51.90 45.99 -15.40
CA GLN A 387 -51.53 45.04 -16.46
C GLN A 387 -50.07 45.21 -16.92
N PHE A 388 -49.58 46.45 -17.04
CA PHE A 388 -48.17 46.67 -17.36
C PHE A 388 -47.24 46.27 -16.21
N MET A 389 -47.63 46.51 -14.95
CA MET A 389 -46.88 46.10 -13.77
C MET A 389 -46.83 44.58 -13.60
N SER A 390 -47.92 43.87 -13.89
CA SER A 390 -47.89 42.40 -13.89
C SER A 390 -46.97 41.85 -14.98
N SER A 391 -46.91 42.50 -16.14
CA SER A 391 -45.98 42.19 -17.22
C SER A 391 -44.52 42.47 -16.84
N LEU A 392 -44.25 43.55 -16.11
CA LEU A 392 -42.91 43.86 -15.60
C LEU A 392 -42.45 42.90 -14.50
N ARG A 393 -43.36 42.41 -13.64
CA ARG A 393 -43.03 41.41 -12.61
C ARG A 393 -42.57 40.07 -13.20
N LEU A 394 -42.91 39.76 -14.45
CA LEU A 394 -42.38 38.60 -15.17
C LEU A 394 -40.87 38.72 -15.45
N LEU A 395 -40.25 39.89 -15.23
CA LEU A 395 -38.82 40.12 -15.35
C LEU A 395 -38.06 40.01 -14.00
N ASP A 396 -38.77 40.08 -12.87
CA ASP A 396 -38.16 40.03 -11.53
C ASP A 396 -37.84 38.59 -11.14
N GLY A 397 -36.72 38.07 -11.65
CA GLY A 397 -36.26 36.72 -11.30
C GLY A 397 -34.98 36.24 -11.96
N CYS A 398 -34.60 36.78 -13.12
CA CYS A 398 -33.43 36.32 -13.88
C CYS A 398 -32.58 37.51 -14.35
N ASP A 399 -31.37 37.64 -13.81
CA ASP A 399 -30.34 38.52 -14.37
C ASP A 399 -29.69 37.80 -15.56
N PHE A 400 -30.22 38.05 -16.75
CA PHE A 400 -29.75 37.42 -17.99
C PHE A 400 -28.26 37.61 -18.25
N GLY A 401 -27.67 38.76 -17.88
CA GLY A 401 -26.24 39.00 -18.07
C GLY A 401 -25.42 38.07 -17.19
N LEU A 402 -25.77 38.01 -15.91
CA LEU A 402 -25.08 37.18 -14.91
C LEU A 402 -25.29 35.69 -15.17
N GLU A 403 -26.47 35.27 -15.65
CA GLU A 403 -26.72 33.87 -16.05
C GLU A 403 -25.97 33.47 -17.33
N MET A 404 -25.79 34.38 -18.29
CA MET A 404 -25.05 34.12 -19.53
C MET A 404 -23.54 34.04 -19.29
N ASP A 405 -23.00 34.91 -18.43
CA ASP A 405 -21.59 34.85 -17.99
C ASP A 405 -21.30 33.53 -17.25
N ASN A 406 -22.20 33.12 -16.36
CA ASN A 406 -22.08 31.82 -15.66
C ASN A 406 -22.14 30.63 -16.62
N LEU A 407 -22.96 30.71 -17.66
CA LEU A 407 -23.10 29.67 -18.67
C LEU A 407 -21.83 29.57 -19.54
N ASP A 408 -21.24 30.69 -19.94
CA ASP A 408 -19.96 30.71 -20.65
C ASP A 408 -18.81 30.17 -19.79
N GLU A 409 -18.77 30.51 -18.50
CA GLU A 409 -17.77 29.96 -17.58
C GLU A 409 -17.92 28.43 -17.42
N LEU A 410 -19.16 27.93 -17.34
CA LEU A 410 -19.44 26.49 -17.28
C LEU A 410 -19.07 25.78 -18.57
N LYS A 411 -19.39 26.34 -19.74
CA LYS A 411 -19.01 25.77 -21.05
C LYS A 411 -17.49 25.71 -21.21
N ASN A 412 -16.77 26.74 -20.79
CA ASN A 412 -15.31 26.74 -20.79
C ASN A 412 -14.72 25.68 -19.84
N LYS A 413 -15.32 25.49 -18.65
CA LYS A 413 -14.93 24.41 -17.73
C LYS A 413 -15.18 23.03 -18.33
N ILE A 414 -16.34 22.80 -18.94
CA ILE A 414 -16.67 21.54 -19.64
C ILE A 414 -15.65 21.29 -20.75
N HIS A 415 -15.35 22.28 -21.58
CA HIS A 415 -14.37 22.15 -22.66
C HIS A 415 -12.96 21.77 -22.16
N ASN A 416 -12.51 22.38 -21.07
CA ASN A 416 -11.23 22.03 -20.45
C ASN A 416 -11.21 20.61 -19.88
N LEU A 417 -12.30 20.17 -19.25
CA LEU A 417 -12.45 18.80 -18.75
C LEU A 417 -12.51 17.78 -19.89
N GLU A 418 -13.19 18.09 -20.99
CA GLU A 418 -13.22 17.24 -22.20
C GLU A 418 -11.86 17.13 -22.88
N LYS A 419 -11.06 18.20 -22.87
CA LYS A 419 -9.69 18.18 -23.36
C LYS A 419 -8.80 17.30 -22.49
N ALA A 420 -8.86 17.46 -21.17
CA ALA A 420 -8.15 16.61 -20.22
C ALA A 420 -8.56 15.13 -20.36
N LYS A 421 -9.86 14.85 -20.56
CA LYS A 421 -10.38 13.52 -20.86
C LYS A 421 -9.79 12.94 -22.15
N LYS A 422 -9.73 13.71 -23.24
CA LYS A 422 -9.14 13.27 -24.51
C LYS A 422 -7.65 12.95 -24.39
N ASP A 423 -6.91 13.72 -23.60
CA ASP A 423 -5.48 13.49 -23.40
C ASP A 423 -5.24 12.22 -22.56
N LEU A 424 -6.07 11.98 -21.53
CA LEU A 424 -6.05 10.73 -20.74
C LEU A 424 -6.57 9.50 -21.52
N ASP A 425 -7.61 9.65 -22.36
CA ASP A 425 -8.12 8.57 -23.22
C ASP A 425 -7.07 8.13 -24.24
N LYS A 426 -6.26 9.05 -24.78
CA LYS A 426 -5.12 8.72 -25.66
C LYS A 426 -4.03 7.94 -24.94
N GLU A 427 -3.82 8.20 -23.65
CA GLU A 427 -2.95 7.40 -22.78
C GLU A 427 -3.54 6.00 -22.52
N SER A 428 -4.88 5.89 -22.40
CA SER A 428 -5.59 4.63 -22.11
C SER A 428 -5.79 3.69 -23.31
N GLN A 429 -5.74 4.17 -24.56
CA GLN A 429 -6.05 3.38 -25.77
C GLN A 429 -4.86 2.62 -26.39
N ARG A 430 -3.68 2.62 -25.76
CA ARG A 430 -2.62 1.67 -26.15
C ARG A 430 -3.06 0.26 -25.76
N GLU A 431 -2.68 -0.76 -26.54
CA GLU A 431 -3.10 -2.18 -26.52
C GLU A 431 -2.99 -2.93 -25.15
N GLU A 432 -2.63 -2.23 -24.08
CA GLU A 432 -2.24 -2.74 -22.75
C GLU A 432 -3.44 -3.20 -21.87
N TYR A 433 -4.66 -2.74 -22.16
CA TYR A 433 -5.82 -2.95 -21.27
C TYR A 433 -6.45 -4.35 -21.37
N GLY A 434 -6.52 -4.90 -22.59
CA GLY A 434 -7.00 -6.25 -22.83
C GLY A 434 -6.10 -7.30 -22.19
N ASP A 435 -4.82 -6.98 -22.05
CA ASP A 435 -3.82 -7.89 -21.52
C ASP A 435 -3.78 -7.85 -19.98
N LEU A 436 -4.04 -6.71 -19.34
CA LEU A 436 -4.15 -6.65 -17.87
C LEU A 436 -5.31 -7.48 -17.30
N ALA A 437 -6.48 -7.44 -17.93
CA ALA A 437 -7.63 -8.24 -17.51
C ALA A 437 -7.39 -9.75 -17.73
N LYS A 438 -6.64 -10.12 -18.78
CA LYS A 438 -6.20 -11.50 -19.01
C LYS A 438 -5.20 -11.94 -17.93
N ILE A 439 -4.17 -11.13 -17.68
CA ILE A 439 -3.15 -11.36 -16.65
C ILE A 439 -3.81 -11.60 -15.28
N ASN A 440 -4.76 -10.73 -14.87
CA ASN A 440 -5.44 -10.90 -13.58
C ASN A 440 -6.29 -12.18 -13.52
N ARG A 441 -6.99 -12.54 -14.60
CA ARG A 441 -7.75 -13.80 -14.66
C ARG A 441 -6.83 -15.01 -14.59
N GLU A 442 -5.69 -14.95 -15.27
CA GLU A 442 -4.70 -16.02 -15.31
C GLU A 442 -4.09 -16.23 -13.92
N ILE A 443 -3.65 -15.15 -13.26
CA ILE A 443 -3.18 -15.19 -11.86
C ILE A 443 -4.25 -15.80 -10.94
N SER A 444 -5.49 -15.32 -11.00
CA SER A 444 -6.58 -15.87 -10.17
C SER A 444 -6.82 -17.36 -10.43
N SER A 445 -6.73 -17.78 -11.70
CA SER A 445 -6.93 -19.20 -12.07
C SER A 445 -5.83 -20.11 -11.52
N LEU A 446 -4.58 -19.66 -11.58
CA LEU A 446 -3.42 -20.37 -11.04
C LEU A 446 -3.47 -20.45 -9.52
N GLN A 447 -3.85 -19.36 -8.85
CA GLN A 447 -4.05 -19.34 -7.39
C GLN A 447 -5.12 -20.35 -6.96
N ILE A 448 -6.25 -20.44 -7.67
CA ILE A 448 -7.28 -21.44 -7.40
C ILE A 448 -6.75 -22.87 -7.60
N GLN A 449 -5.91 -23.10 -8.61
CA GLN A 449 -5.26 -24.40 -8.80
C GLN A 449 -4.32 -24.75 -7.65
N ASN A 450 -3.53 -23.78 -7.18
CA ASN A 450 -2.62 -23.97 -6.05
C ASN A 450 -3.39 -24.33 -4.78
N THR A 451 -4.49 -23.63 -4.47
CA THR A 451 -5.35 -23.99 -3.32
C THR A 451 -5.88 -25.43 -3.44
N LYS A 452 -6.31 -25.85 -4.63
CA LYS A 452 -6.76 -27.25 -4.85
C LYS A 452 -5.63 -28.26 -4.65
N ASN A 453 -4.40 -27.93 -5.05
CA ASN A 453 -3.24 -28.80 -4.83
C ASN A 453 -2.87 -28.86 -3.34
N GLU A 454 -2.92 -27.73 -2.61
CA GLU A 454 -2.74 -27.67 -1.16
C GLU A 454 -3.73 -28.58 -0.42
N ASP A 455 -5.01 -28.56 -0.80
CA ASP A 455 -6.03 -29.43 -0.20
C ASP A 455 -5.74 -30.92 -0.47
N LYS A 456 -5.31 -31.27 -1.69
CA LYS A 456 -4.90 -32.64 -2.01
C LYS A 456 -3.69 -33.09 -1.19
N ILE A 457 -2.72 -32.20 -0.98
CA ILE A 457 -1.57 -32.46 -0.12
C ILE A 457 -2.01 -32.73 1.32
N LYS A 458 -2.96 -31.96 1.86
CA LYS A 458 -3.51 -32.18 3.21
C LYS A 458 -4.14 -33.57 3.33
N ILE A 459 -4.93 -33.98 2.34
CA ILE A 459 -5.56 -35.31 2.28
C ILE A 459 -4.49 -36.42 2.21
N ALA A 460 -3.49 -36.27 1.33
CA ALA A 460 -2.40 -37.24 1.19
C ALA A 460 -1.60 -37.39 2.50
N LYS A 461 -1.28 -36.27 3.18
CA LYS A 461 -0.61 -36.27 4.49
C LYS A 461 -1.44 -36.99 5.56
N TYR A 462 -2.76 -36.79 5.57
CA TYR A 462 -3.66 -37.52 6.47
C TYR A 462 -3.63 -39.03 6.21
N ASN A 463 -3.68 -39.44 4.93
CA ASN A 463 -3.61 -40.85 4.53
C ASN A 463 -2.29 -41.50 4.97
N ILE A 464 -1.15 -40.83 4.73
CA ILE A 464 0.17 -41.30 5.18
C ILE A 464 0.19 -41.47 6.70
N LYS A 465 -0.35 -40.51 7.46
CA LYS A 465 -0.42 -40.58 8.92
C LYS A 465 -1.25 -41.78 9.40
N SER A 466 -2.38 -42.05 8.74
CA SER A 466 -3.23 -43.21 9.03
C SER A 466 -2.51 -44.53 8.72
N SER A 467 -1.91 -44.66 7.54
CA SER A 467 -1.17 -45.87 7.13
C SER A 467 0.05 -46.14 8.01
N LYS A 468 0.76 -45.09 8.46
CA LYS A 468 1.86 -45.23 9.43
C LYS A 468 1.39 -45.79 10.77
N ARG A 469 0.27 -45.30 11.31
CA ARG A 469 -0.32 -45.83 12.56
C ARG A 469 -0.71 -47.30 12.44
N GLU A 470 -1.38 -47.67 11.35
CA GLU A 470 -1.76 -49.05 11.09
C GLU A 470 -0.51 -49.96 10.99
N LYS A 471 0.55 -49.48 10.33
CA LYS A 471 1.82 -50.20 10.23
C LYS A 471 2.49 -50.40 11.59
N GLU A 472 2.47 -49.40 12.47
CA GLU A 472 2.99 -49.54 13.85
C GLU A 472 2.24 -50.62 14.64
N ASP A 473 0.90 -50.66 14.53
CA ASP A 473 0.07 -51.67 15.19
C ASP A 473 0.39 -53.08 14.68
N ILE A 474 0.48 -53.24 13.35
CA ILE A 474 0.84 -54.53 12.73
C ILE A 474 2.27 -54.95 13.10
N THR A 475 3.21 -54.00 13.20
CA THR A 475 4.59 -54.30 13.61
C THR A 475 4.65 -54.78 15.06
N ARG A 476 3.84 -54.20 15.95
CA ARG A 476 3.68 -54.67 17.34
C ARG A 476 3.08 -56.08 17.40
N ASP A 477 2.12 -56.39 16.53
CA ASP A 477 1.57 -57.75 16.43
C ASP A 477 2.59 -58.76 15.90
N ILE A 478 3.38 -58.41 14.88
CA ILE A 478 4.45 -59.27 14.37
C ILE A 478 5.47 -59.57 15.47
N LYS A 479 5.82 -58.57 16.28
CA LYS A 479 6.71 -58.77 17.44
C LYS A 479 6.16 -59.78 18.45
N ARG A 480 4.84 -59.77 18.69
CA ARG A 480 4.17 -60.72 19.60
C ARG A 480 4.10 -62.13 18.99
N LEU A 481 3.71 -62.24 17.73
CA LEU A 481 3.50 -63.52 17.03
C LEU A 481 4.81 -64.20 16.59
N GLY A 482 5.85 -63.41 16.31
CA GLY A 482 7.16 -63.86 15.88
C GLY A 482 8.15 -64.14 17.01
N HIS A 483 7.68 -64.34 18.24
CA HIS A 483 8.53 -64.53 19.43
C HIS A 483 9.53 -65.70 19.31
N ASP A 484 9.23 -66.71 18.50
CA ASP A 484 10.08 -67.87 18.25
C ASP A 484 11.26 -67.56 17.30
N ASP A 485 11.21 -66.46 16.55
CA ASP A 485 12.25 -66.05 15.61
C ASP A 485 13.04 -64.86 16.15
N THR A 486 14.24 -65.17 16.64
CA THR A 486 15.18 -64.20 17.22
C THR A 486 15.50 -63.03 16.28
N ASN A 487 15.57 -63.26 14.97
CA ASN A 487 15.82 -62.20 14.00
C ASN A 487 14.57 -61.33 13.78
N THR A 488 13.38 -61.92 13.71
CA THR A 488 12.11 -61.16 13.58
C THR A 488 11.91 -60.27 14.83
N VAL A 489 12.19 -60.80 16.02
CA VAL A 489 12.14 -60.03 17.27
C VAL A 489 13.17 -58.90 17.28
N ARG A 490 14.41 -59.14 16.81
CA ARG A 490 15.46 -58.11 16.72
C ARG A 490 15.06 -56.97 15.80
N ILE A 491 14.61 -57.28 14.58
CA ILE A 491 14.24 -56.27 13.56
C ILE A 491 13.03 -55.46 14.03
N THR A 492 11.97 -56.11 14.53
CA THR A 492 10.78 -55.40 15.03
C THR A 492 11.07 -54.53 16.26
N ARG A 493 12.02 -54.91 17.12
CA ARG A 493 12.51 -54.04 18.21
C ARG A 493 13.21 -52.80 17.68
N ASN A 494 14.05 -52.93 16.66
CA ASN A 494 14.74 -51.79 16.05
C ASN A 494 13.76 -50.84 15.38
N ILE A 495 12.75 -51.36 14.66
CA ILE A 495 11.68 -50.55 14.08
C ILE A 495 10.93 -49.79 15.19
N ASP A 496 10.46 -50.47 16.24
CA ASP A 496 9.74 -49.84 17.36
C ASP A 496 10.58 -48.74 18.05
N TYR A 497 11.90 -48.94 18.19
CA TYR A 497 12.79 -47.91 18.73
C TYR A 497 12.92 -46.70 17.80
N LEU A 498 13.12 -46.93 16.49
CA LEU A 498 13.23 -45.87 15.49
C LEU A 498 11.93 -45.08 15.36
N SER A 499 10.77 -45.73 15.28
CA SER A 499 9.47 -45.04 15.20
C SER A 499 9.23 -44.14 16.41
N LYS A 500 9.58 -44.60 17.62
CA LYS A 500 9.51 -43.77 18.84
C LYS A 500 10.44 -42.58 18.76
N LEU A 501 11.67 -42.78 18.30
CA LEU A 501 12.65 -41.71 18.21
C LEU A 501 12.27 -40.67 17.15
N ILE A 502 11.78 -41.10 15.99
CA ILE A 502 11.22 -40.24 14.94
C ILE A 502 10.05 -39.42 15.49
N ARG A 503 9.12 -40.05 16.23
CA ARG A 503 7.98 -39.34 16.85
C ARG A 503 8.44 -38.29 17.87
N LEU A 504 9.42 -38.61 18.70
CA LEU A 504 9.99 -37.66 19.65
C LEU A 504 10.67 -36.48 18.93
N LEU A 505 11.36 -36.72 17.82
CA LEU A 505 11.95 -35.66 16.99
C LEU A 505 10.87 -34.81 16.33
N ASP A 506 9.77 -35.40 15.87
CA ASP A 506 8.60 -34.67 15.33
C ASP A 506 7.99 -33.74 16.39
N GLU A 507 7.70 -34.27 17.58
CA GLU A 507 7.18 -33.47 18.70
C GLU A 507 8.17 -32.36 19.11
N ALA A 508 9.47 -32.66 19.14
CA ALA A 508 10.50 -31.68 19.46
C ALA A 508 10.63 -30.58 18.39
N LEU A 509 10.46 -30.93 17.10
CA LEU A 509 10.44 -29.96 16.01
C LEU A 509 9.22 -29.05 16.10
N GLU A 510 8.04 -29.59 16.39
CA GLU A 510 6.79 -28.83 16.53
C GLU A 510 6.89 -27.85 17.70
N ILE A 511 7.18 -28.35 18.91
CA ILE A 511 7.34 -27.54 20.13
C ILE A 511 8.49 -26.53 19.96
N GLY A 512 9.61 -26.97 19.39
CA GLY A 512 10.78 -26.13 19.16
C GLY A 512 10.51 -25.01 18.17
N THR A 513 9.73 -25.27 17.11
CA THR A 513 9.35 -24.26 16.11
C THR A 513 8.42 -23.23 16.73
N GLU A 514 7.36 -23.65 17.43
CA GLU A 514 6.42 -22.72 18.09
C GLU A 514 7.10 -21.88 19.16
N SER A 515 7.91 -22.50 20.01
CA SER A 515 8.63 -21.80 21.08
C SER A 515 9.55 -20.71 20.50
N LYS A 516 10.26 -21.02 19.40
CA LYS A 516 11.14 -20.06 18.74
C LYS A 516 10.36 -18.96 18.03
N ARG A 517 9.26 -19.28 17.35
CA ARG A 517 8.32 -18.29 16.78
C ARG A 517 7.87 -17.29 17.84
N HIS A 518 7.45 -17.78 19.01
CA HIS A 518 7.01 -16.92 20.11
C HIS A 518 8.13 -16.02 20.64
N GLN A 519 9.36 -16.55 20.80
CA GLN A 519 10.49 -15.78 21.30
C GLN A 519 10.97 -14.71 20.32
N ILE A 520 11.03 -15.04 19.02
CA ILE A 520 11.33 -14.05 17.97
C ILE A 520 10.26 -12.97 17.97
N LEU A 521 8.98 -13.36 17.96
CA LEU A 521 7.87 -12.42 17.94
C LEU A 521 7.89 -11.49 19.17
N LYS A 522 8.24 -12.02 20.33
CA LYS A 522 8.43 -11.22 21.55
C LYS A 522 9.54 -10.18 21.37
N LYS A 523 10.72 -10.59 20.91
CA LYS A 523 11.86 -9.66 20.69
C LYS A 523 11.58 -8.63 19.62
N SER A 524 10.96 -9.04 18.53
CA SER A 524 10.55 -8.14 17.46
C SER A 524 9.46 -7.17 17.91
N ASN A 525 8.55 -7.58 18.80
CA ASN A 525 7.55 -6.68 19.39
C ASN A 525 8.15 -5.66 20.37
N GLU A 526 9.12 -6.06 21.19
CA GLU A 526 9.86 -5.13 22.06
C GLU A 526 10.44 -3.98 21.22
N LEU A 527 11.13 -4.32 20.12
CA LEU A 527 11.69 -3.34 19.18
C LEU A 527 10.63 -2.55 18.39
N PHE A 528 9.58 -3.21 17.92
CA PHE A 528 8.51 -2.54 17.17
C PHE A 528 7.84 -1.45 17.99
N ASN A 529 7.59 -1.72 19.27
CA ASN A 529 6.97 -0.75 20.17
C ASN A 529 7.90 0.43 20.50
N GLU A 530 9.22 0.25 20.43
CA GLU A 530 10.21 1.33 20.57
C GLU A 530 10.34 2.18 19.29
N ILE A 531 10.09 1.60 18.12
CA ILE A 531 10.28 2.25 16.82
C ILE A 531 8.99 2.93 16.33
N THR A 532 7.81 2.34 16.58
CA THR A 532 6.54 2.80 16.01
C THR A 532 6.15 4.22 16.44
N ASN A 533 5.64 5.02 15.50
CA ASN A 533 5.11 6.34 15.78
C ASN A 533 3.65 6.34 16.29
N LYS A 534 2.98 5.18 16.33
CA LYS A 534 1.59 5.00 16.75
C LYS A 534 1.43 3.92 17.84
N PRO A 535 2.05 4.09 19.02
CA PRO A 535 2.00 3.09 20.09
C PRO A 535 0.59 2.86 20.64
N ASP A 536 -0.30 3.85 20.49
CA ASP A 536 -1.69 3.78 20.94
C ASP A 536 -2.62 3.06 19.94
N GLU A 537 -2.25 3.01 18.66
CA GLU A 537 -3.05 2.36 17.59
C GLU A 537 -2.71 0.86 17.47
N TYR A 538 -1.44 0.51 17.66
CA TYR A 538 -0.93 -0.84 17.42
C TYR A 538 -0.75 -1.64 18.71
N SER A 539 -1.14 -2.92 18.69
CA SER A 539 -0.80 -3.88 19.74
C SER A 539 0.60 -4.47 19.53
N GLY A 540 1.08 -4.44 18.29
CA GLY A 540 2.41 -4.91 17.90
C GLY A 540 2.40 -5.60 16.54
N ILE A 541 3.31 -6.55 16.36
CA ILE A 541 3.44 -7.40 15.20
C ILE A 541 2.98 -8.83 15.52
N GLY A 542 2.50 -9.53 14.51
CA GLY A 542 2.06 -10.93 14.60
C GLY A 542 2.34 -11.68 13.31
N PHE A 543 2.18 -13.01 13.35
CA PHE A 543 2.10 -13.81 12.13
C PHE A 543 0.71 -13.68 11.50
N GLU A 544 0.64 -13.77 10.16
CA GLU A 544 -0.62 -13.75 9.42
C GLU A 544 -1.48 -14.98 9.74
N ASP A 545 -0.86 -16.16 9.80
CA ASP A 545 -1.49 -17.41 10.25
C ASP A 545 -0.52 -18.33 11.03
N GLU A 546 -1.01 -19.47 11.53
CA GLU A 546 -0.25 -20.41 12.36
C GLU A 546 0.89 -21.12 11.61
N GLU A 547 0.73 -21.34 10.30
CA GLU A 547 1.71 -22.04 9.44
C GLU A 547 2.64 -21.05 8.71
N SER A 548 2.24 -19.78 8.64
CA SER A 548 2.86 -18.70 7.90
C SER A 548 3.99 -18.02 8.69
N TYR A 549 5.05 -17.62 7.99
CA TYR A 549 6.12 -16.75 8.49
C TYR A 549 5.98 -15.32 7.98
N ALA A 550 4.88 -14.99 7.30
CA ALA A 550 4.54 -13.62 6.95
C ALA A 550 4.14 -12.85 8.22
N PHE A 551 4.72 -11.65 8.39
CA PHE A 551 4.40 -10.79 9.53
C PHE A 551 3.40 -9.71 9.13
N ILE A 552 2.53 -9.38 10.07
CA ILE A 552 1.53 -8.33 9.96
C ILE A 552 1.62 -7.41 11.16
N ILE A 553 1.22 -6.15 10.96
CA ILE A 553 0.98 -5.23 12.08
C ILE A 553 -0.44 -5.48 12.59
N LYS A 554 -0.58 -5.57 13.91
CA LYS A 554 -1.86 -5.76 14.59
C LYS A 554 -2.25 -4.47 15.30
N THR A 555 -3.51 -4.07 15.15
CA THR A 555 -4.12 -2.97 15.90
C THR A 555 -4.44 -3.40 17.34
N LYS A 556 -4.81 -2.46 18.22
CA LYS A 556 -5.20 -2.78 19.62
C LYS A 556 -6.37 -3.75 19.75
N ASP A 557 -7.27 -3.79 18.77
CA ASP A 557 -8.36 -4.77 18.67
C ASP A 557 -7.91 -6.14 18.11
N ASN A 558 -6.60 -6.33 17.92
CA ASN A 558 -5.96 -7.54 17.42
C ASN A 558 -6.31 -7.88 15.95
N SER A 559 -6.86 -6.94 15.20
CA SER A 559 -7.11 -7.09 13.76
C SER A 559 -5.86 -6.72 12.93
N PRO A 560 -5.68 -7.29 11.72
CA PRO A 560 -4.56 -6.93 10.85
C PRO A 560 -4.75 -5.53 10.25
N VAL A 561 -3.69 -4.71 10.28
CA VAL A 561 -3.65 -3.42 9.56
C VAL A 561 -3.75 -3.69 8.06
N LYS A 562 -4.82 -3.17 7.42
CA LYS A 562 -5.02 -3.29 5.98
C LYS A 562 -4.19 -2.23 5.25
N ASN A 563 -3.36 -2.66 4.29
CA ASN A 563 -2.52 -1.80 3.47
C ASN A 563 -1.59 -0.86 4.27
N PRO A 564 -0.65 -1.41 5.07
CA PRO A 564 0.33 -0.59 5.78
C PRO A 564 1.13 0.27 4.79
N SER A 565 1.45 1.49 5.21
CA SER A 565 2.27 2.43 4.45
C SER A 565 3.67 1.86 4.20
N ARG A 566 4.41 2.47 3.26
CA ARG A 566 5.80 2.06 2.97
C ARG A 566 6.69 2.12 4.22
N GLY A 567 6.54 3.18 5.04
CA GLY A 567 7.28 3.33 6.29
C GLY A 567 6.90 2.27 7.34
N GLU A 568 5.60 2.02 7.53
CA GLU A 568 5.12 0.97 8.45
C GLU A 568 5.63 -0.43 8.06
N LYS A 569 5.64 -0.76 6.76
CA LYS A 569 6.24 -2.01 6.25
C LYS A 569 7.73 -2.11 6.55
N GLN A 570 8.46 -1.01 6.39
CA GLN A 570 9.90 -0.95 6.66
C GLN A 570 10.20 -1.09 8.16
N VAL A 571 9.40 -0.45 9.02
CA VAL A 571 9.49 -0.59 10.49
C VAL A 571 9.20 -2.02 10.93
N LEU A 572 8.16 -2.65 10.37
CA LEU A 572 7.84 -4.06 10.60
C LEU A 572 9.03 -4.98 10.25
N ALA A 573 9.58 -4.81 9.05
CA ALA A 573 10.72 -5.61 8.58
C ALA A 573 11.96 -5.40 9.47
N MET A 574 12.30 -4.15 9.79
CA MET A 574 13.43 -3.81 10.64
C MET A 574 13.28 -4.41 12.04
N SER A 575 12.10 -4.26 12.65
CA SER A 575 11.79 -4.81 13.97
C SER A 575 11.91 -6.33 14.00
N PHE A 576 11.47 -6.98 12.91
CA PHE A 576 11.64 -8.42 12.75
C PHE A 576 13.12 -8.82 12.64
N LEU A 577 13.88 -8.23 11.71
CA LEU A 577 15.28 -8.56 11.48
C LEU A 577 16.15 -8.32 12.70
N LEU A 578 15.98 -7.17 13.36
CA LEU A 578 16.71 -6.84 14.58
C LEU A 578 16.29 -7.75 15.74
N GLY A 579 15.00 -8.08 15.85
CA GLY A 579 14.50 -9.02 16.86
C GLY A 579 15.04 -10.44 16.67
N LEU A 580 15.15 -10.89 15.42
CA LEU A 580 15.78 -12.16 15.08
C LEU A 580 17.27 -12.16 15.43
N ASN A 581 17.99 -11.09 15.11
CA ASN A 581 19.39 -10.90 15.48
C ASN A 581 19.58 -11.01 16.99
N GLN A 582 18.82 -10.24 17.78
CA GLN A 582 18.86 -10.31 19.24
C GLN A 582 18.50 -11.70 19.78
N TYR A 583 17.51 -12.37 19.18
CA TYR A 583 17.09 -13.69 19.60
C TYR A 583 18.18 -14.76 19.40
N THR A 584 18.83 -14.75 18.24
CA THR A 584 19.87 -15.75 17.92
C THR A 584 21.10 -15.65 18.81
N GLY A 585 21.32 -14.48 19.43
CA GLY A 585 22.54 -14.20 20.20
C GLY A 585 23.82 -14.31 19.36
N ARG A 586 23.69 -14.28 18.02
CA ARG A 586 24.83 -14.22 17.10
C ARG A 586 25.26 -12.78 16.98
N ASN A 587 26.48 -12.48 17.41
CA ASN A 587 27.12 -11.19 17.22
C ASN A 587 27.69 -11.11 15.80
N ASN A 588 26.81 -11.15 14.80
CA ASN A 588 27.14 -10.93 13.40
C ASN A 588 27.21 -9.44 13.08
N VAL A 589 27.85 -9.08 11.96
CA VAL A 589 27.88 -7.71 11.45
C VAL A 589 26.57 -7.39 10.78
N ILE A 590 25.96 -6.26 11.16
CA ILE A 590 24.77 -5.73 10.53
C ILE A 590 25.18 -4.58 9.60
N LEU A 591 25.01 -4.77 8.29
CA LEU A 591 25.33 -3.80 7.26
C LEU A 591 24.03 -3.27 6.66
N MET A 592 23.83 -1.95 6.72
CA MET A 592 22.61 -1.31 6.24
C MET A 592 22.93 -0.24 5.20
N ASP A 593 22.31 -0.33 4.02
CA ASP A 593 22.33 0.75 3.03
C ASP A 593 21.03 1.52 3.01
N THR A 594 21.11 2.86 3.11
CA THR A 594 19.96 3.79 3.10
C THR A 594 18.79 3.32 3.99
N PRO A 595 19.04 3.00 5.27
CA PRO A 595 18.08 2.25 6.08
C PRO A 595 16.82 3.03 6.46
N VAL A 596 16.77 4.36 6.31
CA VAL A 596 15.70 5.19 6.87
C VAL A 596 15.12 6.23 5.90
N ALA A 597 15.51 6.23 4.62
CA ALA A 597 15.07 7.25 3.66
C ALA A 597 13.54 7.39 3.47
N SER A 598 12.75 6.33 3.70
CA SER A 598 11.27 6.38 3.62
C SER A 598 10.56 6.47 4.98
N LEU A 599 11.30 6.77 6.05
CA LEU A 599 10.78 6.87 7.41
C LEU A 599 10.61 8.32 7.84
N ASP A 600 9.66 8.55 8.76
CA ASP A 600 9.55 9.84 9.44
C ASP A 600 10.59 9.95 10.58
N ASP A 601 10.66 11.14 11.18
CA ASP A 601 11.63 11.43 12.24
C ASP A 601 11.47 10.54 13.47
N VAL A 602 10.23 10.15 13.82
CA VAL A 602 9.94 9.32 15.00
C VAL A 602 10.45 7.90 14.79
N HIS A 603 10.10 7.29 13.65
CA HIS A 603 10.58 5.96 13.28
C HIS A 603 12.10 5.93 13.16
N SER A 604 12.68 6.95 12.51
CA SER A 604 14.13 7.06 12.33
C SER A 604 14.85 7.18 13.69
N ALA A 605 14.33 8.00 14.61
CA ALA A 605 14.88 8.15 15.95
C ALA A 605 14.82 6.84 16.76
N GLY A 606 13.71 6.11 16.68
CA GLY A 606 13.54 4.81 17.32
C GLY A 606 14.54 3.77 16.80
N ILE A 607 14.76 3.71 15.48
CA ILE A 607 15.79 2.83 14.88
C ILE A 607 17.17 3.20 15.39
N GLY A 608 17.51 4.49 15.46
CA GLY A 608 18.79 4.94 16.00
C GLY A 608 19.05 4.43 17.42
N SER A 609 18.03 4.52 18.29
CA SER A 609 18.10 3.98 19.66
C SER A 609 18.24 2.47 19.69
N ALA A 610 17.46 1.75 18.87
CA ALA A 610 17.52 0.30 18.79
C ALA A 610 18.92 -0.18 18.39
N LEU A 611 19.53 0.43 17.37
CA LEU A 611 20.87 0.09 16.89
C LEU A 611 21.97 0.39 17.91
N ALA A 612 21.84 1.49 18.66
CA ALA A 612 22.79 1.88 19.69
C ALA A 612 22.86 0.89 20.86
N ASN A 613 21.79 0.11 21.09
CA ASN A 613 21.67 -0.89 22.15
C ASN A 613 22.01 -2.32 21.70
N LEU A 614 22.39 -2.54 20.43
CA LEU A 614 22.79 -3.86 19.94
C LEU A 614 24.22 -4.19 20.32
N ASN A 615 24.49 -5.46 20.61
CA ASN A 615 25.86 -5.97 20.79
C ASN A 615 26.56 -6.23 19.44
N ASN A 616 25.81 -6.21 18.35
CA ASN A 616 26.29 -6.42 16.98
C ASN A 616 27.10 -5.22 16.50
N GLN A 617 28.17 -5.49 15.74
CA GLN A 617 28.85 -4.44 14.97
C GLN A 617 27.91 -3.96 13.86
N VAL A 618 27.56 -2.68 13.86
CA VAL A 618 26.66 -2.06 12.89
C VAL A 618 27.46 -1.19 11.94
N ILE A 619 27.32 -1.39 10.64
CA ILE A 619 27.84 -0.52 9.58
C ILE A 619 26.65 0.18 8.95
N PHE A 620 26.49 1.47 9.29
CA PHE A 620 25.31 2.26 8.93
C PHE A 620 25.65 3.21 7.80
N LEU A 621 25.21 2.88 6.58
CA LEU A 621 25.47 3.68 5.39
C LEU A 621 24.31 4.64 5.13
N ALA A 622 24.47 5.91 5.51
CA ALA A 622 23.40 6.91 5.44
C ALA A 622 23.77 8.14 4.62
N GLN A 623 22.74 8.76 4.06
CA GLN A 623 22.83 10.09 3.46
C GLN A 623 22.77 11.17 4.56
N PRO A 624 23.32 12.38 4.33
CA PRO A 624 23.25 13.46 5.32
C PRO A 624 21.82 13.79 5.79
N GLN A 625 20.82 13.66 4.90
CA GLN A 625 19.41 13.88 5.22
C GLN A 625 18.83 12.80 6.14
N GLU A 626 19.31 11.56 6.01
CA GLU A 626 18.91 10.42 6.86
C GLU A 626 19.51 10.52 8.29
N LEU A 627 20.48 11.40 8.49
CA LEU A 627 21.12 11.66 9.79
C LEU A 627 20.65 12.98 10.42
N ALA A 628 19.59 13.59 9.89
CA ALA A 628 19.00 14.78 10.47
C ALA A 628 18.21 14.44 11.76
N GLY A 629 18.11 15.39 12.68
CA GLY A 629 17.24 15.27 13.85
C GLY A 629 17.75 14.31 14.92
N ASP A 630 16.84 13.51 15.48
CA ASP A 630 17.09 12.74 16.71
C ASP A 630 17.76 11.38 16.47
N ILE A 631 17.67 10.80 15.26
CA ILE A 631 18.38 9.54 14.93
C ILE A 631 19.88 9.66 15.16
N TYR A 632 20.51 10.73 14.67
CA TYR A 632 21.94 10.94 14.85
C TYR A 632 22.29 11.16 16.32
N LYS A 633 21.47 11.91 17.07
CA LYS A 633 21.67 12.11 18.52
C LYS A 633 21.60 10.78 19.28
N ASN A 634 20.65 9.92 18.94
CA ASN A 634 20.46 8.63 19.59
C ASN A 634 21.59 7.63 19.26
N MET A 635 22.11 7.66 18.02
CA MET A 635 23.21 6.79 17.61
C MET A 635 24.58 7.27 18.11
N LYS A 636 24.82 8.59 18.16
CA LYS A 636 26.16 9.17 18.40
C LYS A 636 26.91 8.61 19.62
N PRO A 637 26.27 8.32 20.78
CA PRO A 637 26.94 7.72 21.92
C PRO A 637 27.61 6.38 21.59
N SER A 638 27.00 5.59 20.71
CA SER A 638 27.46 4.25 20.30
C SER A 638 28.24 4.24 18.98
N VAL A 639 28.54 5.41 18.40
CA VAL A 639 29.41 5.53 17.21
C VAL A 639 30.89 5.36 17.59
N VAL A 640 31.53 4.37 16.98
CA VAL A 640 32.96 4.07 17.04
C VAL A 640 33.73 5.05 16.15
N LYS A 641 33.35 5.10 14.86
CA LYS A 641 33.98 5.92 13.82
C LYS A 641 32.90 6.50 12.92
N GLU A 642 33.14 7.72 12.44
CA GLU A 642 32.32 8.37 11.43
C GLU A 642 33.15 8.61 10.18
N PHE A 643 32.59 8.25 9.03
CA PHE A 643 33.24 8.38 7.72
C PHE A 643 32.46 9.34 6.84
N THR A 644 33.19 10.19 6.14
CA THR A 644 32.67 11.03 5.06
C THR A 644 33.33 10.66 3.75
N VAL A 645 32.78 11.11 2.62
CA VAL A 645 33.42 10.89 1.32
C VAL A 645 34.41 11.99 0.99
N GLU A 646 35.60 11.60 0.56
CA GLU A 646 36.53 12.44 -0.15
C GLU A 646 36.46 12.07 -1.63
N ARG A 647 35.97 13.00 -2.44
CA ARG A 647 35.85 12.82 -3.89
C ARG A 647 36.74 13.83 -4.59
N ASN A 648 37.62 13.32 -5.43
CA ASN A 648 38.28 14.11 -6.46
C ASN A 648 37.72 13.69 -7.83
N GLU A 649 38.05 14.42 -8.91
CA GLU A 649 37.57 14.15 -10.28
C GLU A 649 37.78 12.68 -10.74
N TYR A 650 38.63 11.93 -10.02
CA TYR A 650 39.16 10.66 -10.47
C TYR A 650 38.93 9.48 -9.52
N LYS A 651 38.55 9.69 -8.25
CA LYS A 651 38.46 8.64 -7.21
C LYS A 651 37.45 9.03 -6.14
N SER A 652 36.66 8.05 -5.69
CA SER A 652 35.94 8.11 -4.42
C SER A 652 36.71 7.34 -3.36
N SER A 653 36.95 7.95 -2.20
CA SER A 653 37.47 7.28 -1.00
C SER A 653 36.72 7.77 0.23
N PHE A 654 36.71 6.98 1.31
CA PHE A 654 36.18 7.46 2.59
C PHE A 654 37.29 7.94 3.51
N LYS A 655 36.98 8.98 4.28
CA LYS A 655 37.86 9.56 5.27
C LYS A 655 37.16 9.58 6.63
N GLU A 656 37.86 9.12 7.65
CA GLU A 656 37.42 9.19 9.05
C GLU A 656 37.44 10.66 9.53
N VAL A 657 36.40 11.11 10.25
CA VAL A 657 36.19 12.50 10.69
C VAL A 657 36.22 12.64 12.20
#